data_AF-A0A9D2U018-F1
#
_entry.id   AF-A0A9D2U018-F1
#
_cell.length_a   1.000
_cell.length_b   1.000
_cell.length_c   1.000
_cell.angle_alpha   90.00
_cell.angle_beta   90.00
_cell.angle_gamma   90.00
#
_symmetry.space_group_name_H-M   'P 1'
#
loop_
_entity.id
_entity.type
_entity.pdbx_description
1 polymer ?
#
loop_
_entity_poly.entity_id
_entity_poly.type
_entity_poly.pdbx_seq_one_letter_code
_entity_poly.pdbx_strand_id
1 'polypeptide(L)'
;MKNKIKRFAKGDFHIPQPEIIFPETRIIMRVGEGEKYRGSFSLQNQGEGTIRGLVYPSSYRIHCDEQGFDGNPVNIYYTYDGNGLRPGHVEHGKFTIVCNGGEYDVAFTAIIEKPFVMTSYGKIQSLEDFKKLSFRDAAEAVKLFRSRDFYEILKYEDKRIQALYDNMRKWELDQQALEEFLVGCKQKEKIFLTLEEESRAFISLTEARKETFTVKKNTWGYLEIDVRTEGEFLSVEHTRVTTEEFIGNSYRLEYFLNVDKLHEGSNFGRIILESPYETLTYEVVVEKDVKRDEERRANDREFAGIIRNYLKYESGKMELSDWVQEAVRRISHLRDMDPKNEFYLLFHAHICLIGGQTDEAKWLLESYNYNRFAIGKDVELSSYYLYLTTFLSSDTIGQRKVAEELSRTFMKHPDSWKILCMLVEVDPEYKIYSERLRALEKQFYEEKSHSIWFYLQAFKCFRDKSSSLKKLGEFEVRVLLFAVKHRLMTRELALYTANLASQMKVFDRHLYDVLALSYKIYHESMILTSICTLLIKGNCVDRKYFKWYQKAVESELKIAQLYEYYMASVVPSQFHKSLPRSVYLYFMHGNNLDYHKCAFLYSNLITYEDESSEIYAHYRDEMEAFAWNQLDRRNVDEQLRIIYKRFVVESAMNTERIKALYDVCHAYWITTKVPNMKYIHVIAEDGTITQKAAYTETGARVFLYAKTDRLVWESKDGRHYTDSIPYESKRLFYELRYMDMCRRYLNGLRRNRAEEEAQELTLDVVREKGLENYTEEEMLGLCSRTIRENNYENDDFLTYVCFELFKKQQYDKVILTYLANYYCGATPDMKMLWREARDYEVHTHKLAERILTQMLFSEELFQEAQIFEQYYAEGAYFRLQEAYLAFVSREYVVEERKIGRSVIDIICREYEKGEN
;
A
#
# COMPACT_ATOMS: atom_id res chain seq x y z
N MET A 1 43.38 -53.88 26.51
CA MET A 1 44.68 -53.89 25.79
C MET A 1 45.86 -54.39 26.65
N LYS A 2 46.36 -53.66 27.64
CA LYS A 2 47.60 -54.00 28.40
C LYS A 2 47.65 -55.40 29.02
N ASN A 3 46.52 -55.96 29.47
CA ASN A 3 46.47 -57.32 30.02
C ASN A 3 46.68 -58.42 28.97
N LYS A 4 46.21 -58.22 27.73
CA LYS A 4 46.42 -59.16 26.61
C LYS A 4 47.89 -59.15 26.19
N ILE A 5 48.48 -57.95 26.06
CA ILE A 5 49.91 -57.75 25.76
C ILE A 5 50.81 -58.41 26.83
N LYS A 6 50.50 -58.23 28.13
CA LYS A 6 51.23 -58.91 29.21
C LYS A 6 51.19 -60.44 29.15
N ARG A 7 50.15 -61.04 28.54
CA ARG A 7 50.04 -62.49 28.38
C ARG A 7 50.79 -62.98 27.15
N PHE A 8 50.69 -62.24 26.04
CA PHE A 8 51.48 -62.51 24.83
C PHE A 8 52.98 -62.43 25.10
N ALA A 9 53.43 -61.45 25.89
CA ALA A 9 54.81 -61.36 26.36
C ALA A 9 55.27 -62.59 27.16
N LYS A 10 54.34 -63.34 27.77
CA LYS A 10 54.61 -64.60 28.50
C LYS A 10 54.38 -65.85 27.65
N GLY A 11 54.07 -65.70 26.36
CA GLY A 11 53.74 -66.81 25.45
C GLY A 11 52.37 -67.45 25.68
N ASP A 12 51.45 -66.82 26.41
CA ASP A 12 50.11 -67.36 26.67
C ASP A 12 49.08 -66.86 25.63
N PHE A 13 48.66 -67.77 24.73
CA PHE A 13 47.74 -67.52 23.62
C PHE A 13 46.39 -68.26 23.72
N HIS A 14 46.02 -68.83 24.87
CA HIS A 14 44.84 -69.71 25.03
C HIS A 14 43.47 -69.00 25.00
N ILE A 15 43.38 -67.74 24.57
CA ILE A 15 42.12 -66.98 24.59
C ILE A 15 41.38 -67.22 23.26
N PRO A 16 40.13 -67.71 23.26
CA PRO A 16 39.35 -67.82 22.03
C PRO A 16 39.09 -66.42 21.46
N GLN A 17 39.37 -66.27 20.17
CA GLN A 17 39.04 -65.05 19.42
C GLN A 17 37.52 -65.01 19.22
N PRO A 18 36.82 -63.94 19.65
CA PRO A 18 35.38 -63.85 19.46
C PRO A 18 35.02 -63.63 17.99
N GLU A 19 34.01 -64.35 17.50
CA GLU A 19 33.43 -64.16 16.16
C GLU A 19 32.36 -63.07 16.24
N ILE A 20 32.73 -61.85 15.82
CA ILE A 20 31.89 -60.66 15.97
C ILE A 20 30.82 -60.59 14.90
N ILE A 21 29.58 -60.34 15.34
CA ILE A 21 28.43 -60.04 14.48
C ILE A 21 27.87 -58.67 14.79
N PHE A 22 27.58 -57.95 13.70
CA PHE A 22 26.89 -56.67 13.70
C PHE A 22 25.45 -56.86 13.21
N PRO A 23 24.45 -56.74 14.09
CA PRO A 23 23.05 -56.70 13.68
C PRO A 23 22.74 -55.51 12.76
N GLU A 24 23.50 -54.43 12.90
CA GLU A 24 23.38 -53.20 12.12
C GLU A 24 24.71 -52.91 11.44
N THR A 25 24.74 -52.93 10.10
CA THR A 25 25.94 -52.63 9.30
C THR A 25 26.00 -51.17 8.84
N ARG A 26 24.88 -50.43 8.97
CA ARG A 26 24.79 -49.01 8.62
C ARG A 26 23.80 -48.29 9.52
N ILE A 27 24.23 -47.14 10.04
CA ILE A 27 23.44 -46.26 10.92
C ILE A 27 22.97 -45.05 10.10
N ILE A 28 21.67 -44.73 10.18
CA ILE A 28 21.11 -43.51 9.57
C ILE A 28 20.53 -42.63 10.68
N MET A 29 21.10 -41.46 10.88
CA MET A 29 20.67 -40.48 11.87
C MET A 29 19.92 -39.35 11.17
N ARG A 30 18.73 -39.02 11.67
CA ARG A 30 17.96 -37.84 11.25
C ARG A 30 17.91 -36.90 12.43
N VAL A 31 18.54 -35.74 12.29
CA VAL A 31 18.80 -34.82 13.40
C VAL A 31 18.19 -33.46 13.04
N GLY A 32 17.46 -32.84 13.97
CA GLY A 32 17.03 -31.46 13.81
C GLY A 32 18.22 -30.51 13.82
N GLU A 33 18.11 -29.37 13.14
CA GLU A 33 19.17 -28.35 13.16
C GLU A 33 19.46 -27.89 14.59
N GLY A 34 20.73 -27.98 15.02
CA GLY A 34 21.15 -27.61 16.38
C GLY A 34 20.70 -28.59 17.47
N GLU A 35 20.04 -29.68 17.11
CA GLU A 35 19.64 -30.71 18.06
C GLU A 35 20.73 -31.78 18.25
N LYS A 36 20.63 -32.51 19.35
CA LYS A 36 21.47 -33.67 19.65
C LYS A 36 20.69 -34.94 19.41
N TYR A 37 21.24 -35.84 18.62
CA TYR A 37 20.67 -37.17 18.39
C TYR A 37 21.35 -38.20 19.29
N ARG A 38 20.57 -39.02 20.00
CA ARG A 38 21.09 -40.14 20.80
C ARG A 38 20.75 -41.45 20.10
N GLY A 39 21.77 -42.27 19.89
CA GLY A 39 21.63 -43.57 19.25
C GLY A 39 22.44 -44.64 19.97
N SER A 40 22.22 -45.89 19.56
CA SER A 40 23.02 -47.02 20.01
C SER A 40 23.04 -48.11 18.95
N PHE A 41 24.16 -48.81 18.85
CA PHE A 41 24.27 -50.03 18.05
C PHE A 41 24.87 -51.16 18.89
N SER A 42 24.63 -52.41 18.49
CA SER A 42 25.00 -53.59 19.28
C SER A 42 26.05 -54.46 18.59
N LEU A 43 26.84 -55.17 19.40
CA LEU A 43 27.79 -56.19 18.97
C LEU A 43 27.51 -57.50 19.71
N GLN A 44 27.56 -58.61 18.98
CA GLN A 44 27.32 -59.95 19.52
C GLN A 44 28.46 -60.90 19.14
N ASN A 45 28.77 -61.85 20.01
CA ASN A 45 29.73 -62.92 19.73
C ASN A 45 28.97 -64.26 19.56
N GLN A 46 29.23 -64.99 18.47
CA GLN A 46 28.66 -66.32 18.23
C GLN A 46 29.36 -67.45 19.01
N GLY A 47 30.60 -67.23 19.44
CA GLY A 47 31.40 -68.22 20.20
C GLY A 47 31.39 -68.00 21.72
N GLU A 48 32.30 -68.68 22.42
CA GLU A 48 32.54 -68.48 23.86
C GLU A 48 33.40 -67.23 24.12
N GLY A 49 33.09 -66.47 25.18
CA GLY A 49 33.88 -65.33 25.65
C GLY A 49 33.22 -63.95 25.49
N THR A 50 33.81 -62.95 26.15
CA THR A 50 33.36 -61.55 26.15
C THR A 50 34.09 -60.74 25.08
N ILE A 51 33.40 -59.81 24.45
CA ILE A 51 33.98 -58.83 23.52
C ILE A 51 34.57 -57.69 24.35
N ARG A 52 35.84 -57.36 24.12
CA ARG A 52 36.52 -56.22 24.75
C ARG A 52 37.18 -55.37 23.69
N GLY A 53 36.96 -54.06 23.73
CA GLY A 53 37.50 -53.18 22.72
C GLY A 53 37.37 -51.70 23.02
N LEU A 54 37.80 -50.91 22.04
CA LEU A 54 37.63 -49.47 21.97
C LEU A 54 36.83 -49.10 20.71
N VAL A 55 36.08 -48.01 20.77
CA VAL A 55 35.36 -47.44 19.63
C VAL A 55 35.84 -46.02 19.35
N TYR A 56 36.13 -45.75 18.08
CA TYR A 56 36.58 -44.44 17.60
C TYR A 56 35.61 -43.92 16.54
N PRO A 57 34.88 -42.82 16.81
CA PRO A 57 34.09 -42.17 15.77
C PRO A 57 35.01 -41.40 14.81
N SER A 58 34.67 -41.39 13.52
CA SER A 58 35.40 -40.61 12.51
C SER A 58 35.02 -39.12 12.49
N SER A 59 34.15 -38.65 13.40
CA SER A 59 33.65 -37.28 13.47
C SER A 59 33.68 -36.76 14.89
N TYR A 60 34.16 -35.52 15.08
CA TYR A 60 34.12 -34.83 16.37
C TYR A 60 32.71 -34.54 16.88
N ARG A 61 31.71 -34.58 15.99
CA ARG A 61 30.31 -34.35 16.34
C ARG A 61 29.74 -35.53 17.11
N ILE A 62 30.38 -36.70 17.04
CA ILE A 62 29.94 -37.90 17.76
C ILE A 62 30.72 -38.05 19.07
N HIS A 63 29.97 -38.13 20.16
CA HIS A 63 30.48 -38.39 21.49
C HIS A 63 29.95 -39.73 21.96
N CYS A 64 30.82 -40.72 22.10
CA CYS A 64 30.47 -42.00 22.73
C CYS A 64 30.41 -41.80 24.25
N ASP A 65 29.41 -42.37 24.91
CA ASP A 65 29.27 -42.27 26.37
C ASP A 65 30.47 -42.93 27.08
N GLU A 66 30.90 -44.09 26.57
CA GLU A 66 32.12 -44.78 26.97
C GLU A 66 32.90 -45.22 25.72
N GLN A 67 34.19 -44.87 25.63
CA GLN A 67 35.04 -45.29 24.50
C GLN A 67 35.50 -46.75 24.60
N GLY A 68 35.51 -47.34 25.80
CA GLY A 68 35.90 -48.72 26.03
C GLY A 68 34.74 -49.57 26.51
N PHE A 69 34.66 -50.80 26.01
CA PHE A 69 33.55 -51.71 26.31
C PHE A 69 34.04 -53.13 26.65
N ASP A 70 33.26 -53.83 27.49
CA ASP A 70 33.47 -55.23 27.89
C ASP A 70 32.12 -55.91 28.11
N GLY A 71 31.80 -56.97 27.35
CA GLY A 71 30.55 -57.72 27.50
C GLY A 71 30.19 -58.64 26.33
N ASN A 72 29.08 -59.35 26.44
CA ASN A 72 28.41 -60.05 25.33
C ASN A 72 26.92 -60.25 25.69
N PRO A 73 25.96 -59.55 25.03
CA PRO A 73 26.15 -58.56 23.98
C PRO A 73 26.72 -57.23 24.52
N VAL A 74 27.28 -56.42 23.63
CA VAL A 74 27.74 -55.04 23.92
C VAL A 74 26.83 -54.06 23.20
N ASN A 75 26.37 -53.01 23.89
CA ASN A 75 25.66 -51.88 23.29
C ASN A 75 26.52 -50.62 23.43
N ILE A 76 26.84 -49.98 22.31
CA ILE A 76 27.59 -48.73 22.30
C ILE A 76 26.59 -47.59 22.17
N TYR A 77 26.53 -46.73 23.18
CA TYR A 77 25.69 -45.54 23.21
C TYR A 77 26.50 -44.31 22.76
N TYR A 78 25.92 -43.50 21.90
CA TYR A 78 26.56 -42.30 21.38
C TYR A 78 25.56 -41.15 21.18
N THR A 79 26.09 -39.94 21.22
CA THR A 79 25.37 -38.70 20.92
C THR A 79 26.01 -37.99 19.73
N TYR A 80 25.22 -37.64 18.72
CA TYR A 80 25.63 -36.81 17.59
C TYR A 80 25.20 -35.35 17.82
N ASP A 81 26.13 -34.41 17.67
CA ASP A 81 25.92 -32.97 17.85
C ASP A 81 25.70 -32.25 16.52
N GLY A 82 24.45 -31.85 16.25
CA GLY A 82 24.04 -31.11 15.06
C GLY A 82 24.31 -29.61 15.10
N ASN A 83 24.97 -29.07 16.14
CA ASN A 83 25.23 -27.63 16.26
C ASN A 83 26.11 -27.09 15.13
N GLY A 84 25.73 -25.93 14.58
CA GLY A 84 26.47 -25.27 13.49
C GLY A 84 26.22 -25.84 12.09
N LEU A 85 25.47 -26.94 11.95
CA LEU A 85 25.12 -27.52 10.66
C LEU A 85 23.82 -26.95 10.11
N ARG A 86 23.75 -26.78 8.78
CA ARG A 86 22.55 -26.31 8.09
C ARG A 86 21.69 -27.49 7.60
N PRO A 87 20.36 -27.35 7.52
CA PRO A 87 19.52 -28.40 6.96
C PRO A 87 19.89 -28.78 5.54
N GLY A 88 19.75 -30.07 5.24
CA GLY A 88 20.21 -30.68 3.99
C GLY A 88 21.70 -31.05 4.00
N HIS A 89 22.46 -30.68 5.03
CA HIS A 89 23.80 -31.21 5.22
C HIS A 89 23.72 -32.72 5.49
N VAL A 90 24.55 -33.46 4.77
CA VAL A 90 24.70 -34.91 4.92
C VAL A 90 26.14 -35.19 5.26
N GLU A 91 26.35 -35.74 6.46
CA GLU A 91 27.66 -36.17 6.91
C GLU A 91 27.79 -37.69 6.77
N HIS A 92 28.85 -38.12 6.10
CA HIS A 92 29.23 -39.52 6.00
C HIS A 92 30.43 -39.78 6.89
N GLY A 93 30.32 -40.79 7.75
CA GLY A 93 31.42 -41.20 8.60
C GLY A 93 31.29 -42.66 8.99
N LYS A 94 32.14 -43.09 9.93
CA LYS A 94 32.18 -44.46 10.42
C LYS A 94 32.58 -44.50 11.89
N PHE A 95 32.14 -45.56 12.57
CA PHE A 95 32.68 -46.00 13.84
C PHE A 95 33.73 -47.09 13.55
N THR A 96 34.98 -46.84 13.91
CA THR A 96 36.03 -47.86 13.87
C THR A 96 36.11 -48.53 15.23
N ILE A 97 35.92 -49.84 15.24
CA ILE A 97 35.82 -50.66 16.43
C ILE A 97 37.04 -51.57 16.46
N VAL A 98 37.85 -51.42 17.50
CA VAL A 98 39.06 -52.22 17.72
C VAL A 98 38.83 -53.10 18.92
N CYS A 99 38.56 -54.39 18.68
CA CYS A 99 38.30 -55.35 19.76
C CYS A 99 39.27 -56.53 19.71
N ASN A 100 39.19 -57.40 20.72
CA ASN A 100 39.96 -58.64 20.77
C ASN A 100 39.60 -59.66 19.67
N GLY A 101 38.58 -59.39 18.85
CA GLY A 101 38.17 -60.19 17.70
C GLY A 101 38.63 -59.67 16.33
N GLY A 102 39.16 -58.44 16.25
CA GLY A 102 39.58 -57.81 14.99
C GLY A 102 39.26 -56.32 14.94
N GLU A 103 39.47 -55.70 13.78
CA GLU A 103 39.07 -54.32 13.49
C GLU A 103 37.88 -54.27 12.53
N TYR A 104 36.84 -53.50 12.88
CA TYR A 104 35.61 -53.40 12.10
C TYR A 104 35.15 -51.95 11.92
N ASP A 105 34.50 -51.67 10.80
CA ASP A 105 33.93 -50.35 10.51
C ASP A 105 32.39 -50.45 10.40
N VAL A 106 31.67 -49.61 11.16
CA VAL A 106 30.22 -49.41 11.01
C VAL A 106 29.98 -48.03 10.42
N ALA A 107 29.47 -47.98 9.19
CA ALA A 107 29.22 -46.72 8.51
C ALA A 107 28.00 -46.00 9.10
N PHE A 108 28.07 -44.67 9.22
CA PHE A 108 26.92 -43.84 9.57
C PHE A 108 26.66 -42.76 8.51
N THR A 109 25.41 -42.32 8.45
CA THR A 109 24.99 -41.16 7.65
C THR A 109 24.12 -40.28 8.53
N ALA A 110 24.59 -39.07 8.85
CA ALA A 110 23.80 -38.07 9.56
C ALA A 110 23.16 -37.11 8.55
N ILE A 111 21.85 -36.93 8.64
CA ILE A 111 21.08 -36.03 7.78
C ILE A 111 20.46 -34.98 8.68
N ILE A 112 20.85 -33.72 8.47
CA ILE A 112 20.24 -32.59 9.18
C ILE A 112 18.92 -32.26 8.49
N GLU A 113 17.81 -32.55 9.16
CA GLU A 113 16.48 -32.24 8.66
C GLU A 113 16.13 -30.77 8.94
N LYS A 114 15.29 -30.20 8.08
CA LYS A 114 14.71 -28.89 8.36
C LYS A 114 13.81 -29.01 9.59
N PRO A 115 13.83 -28.03 10.50
CA PRO A 115 12.88 -27.97 11.59
C PRO A 115 11.45 -28.03 11.03
N PHE A 116 10.58 -28.72 11.74
CA PHE A 116 9.22 -28.96 11.31
C PHE A 116 8.27 -28.86 12.48
N VAL A 117 7.08 -28.34 12.21
CA VAL A 117 6.01 -28.32 13.19
C VAL A 117 5.01 -29.42 12.86
N MET A 118 4.71 -30.27 13.85
CA MET A 118 3.65 -31.28 13.74
C MET A 118 2.29 -30.63 13.97
N THR A 119 1.43 -30.72 12.98
CA THR A 119 0.02 -30.32 13.08
C THR A 119 -0.89 -31.53 12.90
N SER A 120 -2.20 -31.34 13.09
CA SER A 120 -3.20 -32.37 12.77
C SER A 120 -3.11 -32.84 11.30
N TYR A 121 -2.55 -31.97 10.44
CA TYR A 121 -2.40 -32.18 9.00
C TYR A 121 -1.04 -32.80 8.60
N GLY A 122 -0.12 -32.98 9.56
CA GLY A 122 1.19 -33.58 9.35
C GLY A 122 2.35 -32.62 9.58
N LYS A 123 3.50 -32.92 8.96
CA LYS A 123 4.73 -32.12 9.09
C LYS A 123 4.65 -30.85 8.23
N ILE A 124 4.84 -29.69 8.84
CA ILE A 124 4.94 -28.40 8.14
C ILE A 124 6.39 -27.93 8.19
N GLN A 125 7.01 -27.83 7.01
CA GLN A 125 8.43 -27.48 6.85
C GLN A 125 8.66 -26.27 5.93
N SER A 126 7.62 -25.81 5.22
CA SER A 126 7.70 -24.74 4.24
C SER A 126 6.47 -23.84 4.28
N LEU A 127 6.58 -22.65 3.69
CA LEU A 127 5.43 -21.79 3.46
C LEU A 127 4.36 -22.43 2.58
N GLU A 128 4.74 -23.32 1.66
CA GLU A 128 3.79 -24.03 0.82
C GLU A 128 2.95 -25.04 1.63
N ASP A 129 3.58 -25.74 2.57
CA ASP A 129 2.88 -26.63 3.50
C ASP A 129 1.97 -25.84 4.44
N PHE A 130 2.44 -24.68 4.92
CA PHE A 130 1.65 -23.78 5.74
C PHE A 130 0.44 -23.20 4.98
N LYS A 131 0.59 -22.88 3.69
CA LYS A 131 -0.52 -22.50 2.80
C LYS A 131 -1.55 -23.62 2.68
N LYS A 132 -1.12 -24.89 2.54
CA LYS A 132 -2.01 -26.05 2.48
C LYS A 132 -2.77 -26.25 3.79
N LEU A 133 -2.11 -26.05 4.94
CA LEU A 133 -2.79 -26.01 6.24
C LEU A 133 -3.84 -24.90 6.27
N SER A 134 -3.44 -23.66 5.92
CA SER A 134 -4.33 -22.49 5.94
C SER A 134 -5.57 -22.64 5.05
N PHE A 135 -5.45 -23.35 3.93
CA PHE A 135 -6.58 -23.66 3.04
C PHE A 135 -7.56 -24.67 3.64
N ARG A 136 -7.07 -25.64 4.42
CA ARG A 136 -7.89 -26.75 4.95
C ARG A 136 -8.45 -26.46 6.34
N ASP A 137 -7.62 -25.91 7.22
CA ASP A 137 -7.99 -25.52 8.58
C ASP A 137 -7.35 -24.16 8.93
N ALA A 138 -8.11 -23.10 8.68
CA ALA A 138 -7.68 -21.74 8.98
C ALA A 138 -7.50 -21.50 10.48
N ALA A 139 -8.26 -22.18 11.34
CA ALA A 139 -8.20 -21.97 12.79
C ALA A 139 -6.90 -22.56 13.38
N GLU A 140 -6.48 -23.75 12.93
CA GLU A 140 -5.18 -24.32 13.29
C GLU A 140 -4.02 -23.50 12.72
N ALA A 141 -4.15 -23.00 11.48
CA ALA A 141 -3.14 -22.13 10.88
C ALA A 141 -2.93 -20.82 11.65
N VAL A 142 -4.00 -20.16 12.11
CA VAL A 142 -3.89 -18.95 12.95
C VAL A 142 -3.23 -19.25 14.30
N LYS A 143 -3.52 -20.41 14.91
CA LYS A 143 -2.86 -20.83 16.16
C LYS A 143 -1.35 -21.02 15.94
N LEU A 144 -0.97 -21.70 14.86
CA LEU A 144 0.43 -21.87 14.50
C LEU A 144 1.10 -20.52 14.21
N PHE A 145 0.46 -19.64 13.43
CA PHE A 145 0.95 -18.30 13.09
C PHE A 145 1.21 -17.41 14.32
N ARG A 146 0.47 -17.63 15.42
CA ARG A 146 0.68 -16.97 16.72
C ARG A 146 1.75 -17.64 17.58
N SER A 147 2.10 -18.89 17.30
CA SER A 147 3.12 -19.64 18.05
C SER A 147 4.53 -19.13 17.74
N ARG A 148 5.45 -19.33 18.68
CA ARG A 148 6.88 -19.09 18.45
C ARG A 148 7.44 -20.07 17.42
N ASP A 149 6.85 -21.26 17.31
CA ASP A 149 7.29 -22.34 16.43
C ASP A 149 7.16 -21.96 14.94
N PHE A 150 6.31 -20.98 14.61
CA PHE A 150 6.21 -20.49 13.23
C PHE A 150 7.52 -19.87 12.71
N TYR A 151 8.33 -19.31 13.61
CA TYR A 151 9.64 -18.75 13.23
C TYR A 151 10.59 -19.83 12.68
N GLU A 152 10.44 -21.08 13.12
CA GLU A 152 11.24 -22.19 12.63
C GLU A 152 10.96 -22.49 11.16
N ILE A 153 9.71 -22.30 10.73
CA ILE A 153 9.29 -22.43 9.32
C ILE A 153 9.88 -21.28 8.49
N LEU A 154 9.95 -20.07 9.05
CA LEU A 154 10.45 -18.89 8.34
C LEU A 154 11.97 -18.77 8.28
N LYS A 155 12.71 -19.48 9.15
CA LYS A 155 14.17 -19.34 9.34
C LYS A 155 14.98 -19.44 8.04
N TYR A 156 14.52 -20.23 7.08
CA TYR A 156 15.17 -20.44 5.77
C TYR A 156 14.46 -19.76 4.60
N GLU A 157 13.38 -19.06 4.87
CA GLU A 157 12.70 -18.26 3.87
C GLU A 157 13.45 -16.95 3.62
N ASP A 158 13.04 -16.22 2.59
CA ASP A 158 13.63 -14.91 2.26
C ASP A 158 13.59 -13.98 3.50
N LYS A 159 14.68 -13.25 3.75
CA LYS A 159 14.78 -12.27 4.84
C LYS A 159 13.62 -11.27 4.81
N ARG A 160 13.08 -10.96 3.63
CA ARG A 160 11.91 -10.07 3.49
C ARG A 160 10.63 -10.64 4.09
N ILE A 161 10.46 -11.95 4.02
CA ILE A 161 9.32 -12.66 4.60
C ILE A 161 9.46 -12.66 6.12
N GLN A 162 10.65 -12.94 6.63
CA GLN A 162 10.97 -12.86 8.07
C GLN A 162 10.71 -11.45 8.61
N ALA A 163 11.27 -10.45 7.94
CA ALA A 163 11.08 -9.03 8.26
C ALA A 163 9.60 -8.60 8.26
N LEU A 164 8.80 -9.12 7.31
CA LEU A 164 7.35 -8.85 7.29
C LEU A 164 6.68 -9.42 8.54
N TYR A 165 6.95 -10.69 8.86
CA TYR A 165 6.37 -11.36 10.02
C TYR A 165 6.79 -10.69 11.35
N ASP A 166 8.07 -10.30 11.48
CA ASP A 166 8.58 -9.61 12.66
C ASP A 166 7.90 -8.26 12.91
N ASN A 167 7.50 -7.56 11.85
CA ASN A 167 6.70 -6.34 11.94
C ASN A 167 5.24 -6.63 12.29
N MET A 168 4.62 -7.62 11.64
CA MET A 168 3.25 -8.04 11.94
C MET A 168 3.08 -8.49 13.40
N ARG A 169 4.09 -9.18 13.96
CA ARG A 169 4.11 -9.58 15.37
C ARG A 169 4.09 -8.41 16.35
N LYS A 170 4.58 -7.23 15.95
CA LYS A 170 4.51 -5.99 16.75
C LYS A 170 3.15 -5.29 16.63
N TRP A 171 2.37 -5.63 15.61
CA TRP A 171 1.03 -5.09 15.38
C TRP A 171 -0.01 -6.06 15.92
N GLU A 172 -0.57 -6.93 15.06
CA GLU A 172 -1.59 -7.93 15.39
C GLU A 172 -1.38 -9.19 14.53
N LEU A 173 -1.72 -10.35 15.08
CA LEU A 173 -1.61 -11.67 14.44
C LEU A 173 -2.98 -12.36 14.40
N ASP A 174 -4.00 -11.65 13.92
CA ASP A 174 -5.35 -12.17 13.73
C ASP A 174 -5.54 -12.84 12.36
N GLN A 175 -6.76 -13.28 12.06
CA GLN A 175 -7.07 -14.00 10.82
C GLN A 175 -6.91 -13.11 9.59
N GLN A 176 -7.11 -11.80 9.74
CA GLN A 176 -6.82 -10.82 8.70
C GLN A 176 -5.30 -10.63 8.51
N ALA A 177 -4.52 -10.56 9.59
CA ALA A 177 -3.06 -10.48 9.49
C ALA A 177 -2.47 -11.73 8.81
N LEU A 178 -3.03 -12.92 9.08
CA LEU A 178 -2.67 -14.14 8.36
C LEU A 178 -2.97 -14.04 6.86
N GLU A 179 -4.16 -13.54 6.49
CA GLU A 179 -4.54 -13.30 5.10
C GLU A 179 -3.54 -12.34 4.42
N GLU A 180 -3.24 -11.22 5.06
CA GLU A 180 -2.27 -10.23 4.59
C GLU A 180 -0.84 -10.78 4.52
N PHE A 181 -0.44 -11.64 5.44
CA PHE A 181 0.86 -12.30 5.40
C PHE A 181 0.98 -13.21 4.17
N LEU A 182 -0.04 -14.03 3.88
CA LEU A 182 -0.04 -14.95 2.74
C LEU A 182 -0.08 -14.21 1.40
N VAL A 183 -0.85 -13.12 1.32
CA VAL A 183 -0.86 -12.22 0.14
C VAL A 183 0.50 -11.53 0.01
N GLY A 184 1.03 -11.00 1.10
CA GLY A 184 2.29 -10.28 1.12
C GLY A 184 3.51 -11.14 0.80
N CYS A 185 3.47 -12.44 1.09
CA CYS A 185 4.53 -13.38 0.72
C CYS A 185 4.29 -14.03 -0.65
N LYS A 186 3.28 -13.56 -1.40
CA LYS A 186 2.88 -14.07 -2.73
C LYS A 186 2.52 -15.56 -2.74
N GLN A 187 2.14 -16.11 -1.58
CA GLN A 187 1.63 -17.47 -1.47
C GLN A 187 0.16 -17.55 -1.87
N LYS A 188 -0.54 -16.41 -1.85
CA LYS A 188 -1.97 -16.31 -2.12
C LYS A 188 -2.29 -15.03 -2.91
N GLU A 189 -3.29 -15.11 -3.79
CA GLU A 189 -3.88 -13.92 -4.41
C GLU A 189 -4.87 -13.24 -3.46
N LYS A 190 -4.99 -11.92 -3.56
CA LYS A 190 -5.98 -11.18 -2.78
C LYS A 190 -7.42 -11.55 -3.18
N ILE A 191 -8.33 -11.42 -2.22
CA ILE A 191 -9.75 -11.66 -2.44
C ILE A 191 -10.35 -10.41 -3.08
N PHE A 192 -11.13 -10.60 -4.14
CA PHE A 192 -12.04 -9.60 -4.69
C PHE A 192 -13.42 -10.23 -4.91
N LEU A 193 -14.43 -9.38 -4.85
CA LEU A 193 -15.83 -9.69 -4.92
C LEU A 193 -16.39 -9.25 -6.28
N THR A 194 -17.35 -10.01 -6.80
CA THR A 194 -18.09 -9.67 -8.00
C THR A 194 -19.59 -9.87 -7.78
N LEU A 195 -20.39 -9.00 -8.37
CA LEU A 195 -21.85 -9.14 -8.38
C LEU A 195 -22.25 -9.85 -9.67
N GLU A 196 -23.14 -10.85 -9.59
CA GLU A 196 -23.72 -11.46 -10.81
C GLU A 196 -24.63 -10.48 -11.56
N GLU A 197 -25.26 -9.57 -10.82
CA GLU A 197 -26.16 -8.53 -11.32
C GLU A 197 -25.82 -7.22 -10.61
N GLU A 198 -25.72 -6.10 -11.34
CA GLU A 198 -25.37 -4.79 -10.76
C GLU A 198 -26.60 -3.93 -10.44
N SER A 199 -27.75 -4.24 -11.03
CA SER A 199 -28.98 -3.50 -10.79
C SER A 199 -30.23 -4.34 -10.97
N ARG A 200 -31.32 -3.91 -10.33
CA ARG A 200 -32.64 -4.52 -10.50
C ARG A 200 -33.76 -3.49 -10.42
N ALA A 201 -34.68 -3.58 -11.37
CA ALA A 201 -35.82 -2.69 -11.47
C ALA A 201 -37.13 -3.43 -11.19
N PHE A 202 -38.02 -2.79 -10.42
CA PHE A 202 -39.35 -3.28 -10.10
C PHE A 202 -40.40 -2.27 -10.56
N ILE A 203 -41.45 -2.77 -11.21
CA ILE A 203 -42.57 -1.97 -11.70
C ILE A 203 -43.81 -2.35 -10.89
N SER A 204 -44.46 -1.36 -10.29
CA SER A 204 -45.76 -1.50 -9.61
C SER A 204 -45.77 -2.58 -8.50
N LEU A 205 -44.88 -2.45 -7.52
CA LEU A 205 -44.87 -3.29 -6.32
C LEU A 205 -46.08 -3.00 -5.42
N THR A 206 -46.95 -3.99 -5.22
CA THR A 206 -48.14 -3.90 -4.37
C THR A 206 -47.91 -4.38 -2.93
N GLU A 207 -46.95 -5.27 -2.71
CA GLU A 207 -46.66 -5.87 -1.39
C GLU A 207 -45.15 -5.86 -1.10
N ALA A 208 -44.80 -5.87 0.20
CA ALA A 208 -43.41 -5.98 0.63
C ALA A 208 -42.82 -7.31 0.16
N ARG A 209 -41.59 -7.27 -0.36
CA ARG A 209 -40.97 -8.41 -1.03
C ARG A 209 -39.55 -8.64 -0.51
N LYS A 210 -39.22 -9.90 -0.26
CA LYS A 210 -37.86 -10.36 -0.01
C LYS A 210 -37.23 -10.75 -1.34
N GLU A 211 -36.05 -10.22 -1.61
CA GLU A 211 -35.27 -10.50 -2.81
C GLU A 211 -33.82 -10.84 -2.45
N THR A 212 -33.14 -11.48 -3.39
CA THR A 212 -31.74 -11.88 -3.20
C THR A 212 -30.93 -11.58 -4.45
N PHE A 213 -29.64 -11.32 -4.25
CA PHE A 213 -28.65 -11.29 -5.33
C PHE A 213 -27.39 -12.05 -4.89
N THR A 214 -26.65 -12.58 -5.86
CA THR A 214 -25.46 -13.38 -5.59
C THR A 214 -24.21 -12.51 -5.61
N VAL A 215 -23.41 -12.61 -4.55
CA VAL A 215 -22.04 -12.10 -4.46
C VAL A 215 -21.08 -13.27 -4.65
N LYS A 216 -20.11 -13.13 -5.53
CA LYS A 216 -19.07 -14.14 -5.79
C LYS A 216 -17.71 -13.66 -5.31
N LYS A 217 -16.88 -14.59 -4.82
CA LYS A 217 -15.47 -14.37 -4.51
C LYS A 217 -14.58 -15.13 -5.49
N ASN A 218 -13.41 -14.57 -5.81
CA ASN A 218 -12.45 -15.20 -6.72
C ASN A 218 -11.67 -16.37 -6.10
N THR A 219 -11.35 -16.29 -4.81
CA THR A 219 -10.46 -17.24 -4.13
C THR A 219 -10.88 -17.47 -2.68
N TRP A 220 -10.18 -18.38 -1.99
CA TRP A 220 -10.39 -18.73 -0.59
C TRP A 220 -9.77 -17.68 0.36
N GLY A 221 -9.97 -17.82 1.66
CA GLY A 221 -9.37 -16.95 2.68
C GLY A 221 -10.40 -16.14 3.49
N TYR A 222 -9.90 -15.24 4.31
CA TYR A 222 -10.72 -14.44 5.24
C TYR A 222 -10.95 -13.01 4.71
N LEU A 223 -12.22 -12.60 4.61
CA LEU A 223 -12.60 -11.23 4.29
C LEU A 223 -13.87 -10.86 5.06
N GLU A 224 -13.87 -9.68 5.66
CA GLU A 224 -15.03 -9.07 6.31
C GLU A 224 -15.64 -8.03 5.35
N ILE A 225 -16.97 -8.06 5.22
CA ILE A 225 -17.74 -7.23 4.29
C ILE A 225 -18.82 -6.51 5.10
N ASP A 226 -18.74 -5.17 5.16
CA ASP A 226 -19.79 -4.33 5.72
C ASP A 226 -20.86 -4.06 4.65
N VAL A 227 -22.13 -4.25 4.99
CA VAL A 227 -23.27 -4.05 4.08
C VAL A 227 -24.13 -2.91 4.61
N ARG A 228 -24.31 -1.88 3.78
CA ARG A 228 -25.15 -0.71 4.09
C ARG A 228 -26.18 -0.45 2.98
N THR A 229 -27.28 0.20 3.33
CA THR A 229 -28.33 0.58 2.38
C THR A 229 -28.48 2.10 2.30
N GLU A 230 -28.67 2.60 1.09
CA GLU A 230 -29.11 3.98 0.81
C GLU A 230 -30.53 3.91 0.24
N GLY A 231 -31.47 4.62 0.88
CA GLY A 231 -32.89 4.61 0.53
C GLY A 231 -33.73 3.93 1.61
N GLU A 232 -34.68 4.67 2.18
CA GLU A 232 -35.43 4.24 3.37
C GLU A 232 -36.29 2.99 3.15
N PHE A 233 -36.65 2.71 1.89
CA PHE A 233 -37.45 1.54 1.48
C PHE A 233 -36.63 0.23 1.42
N LEU A 234 -35.30 0.30 1.52
CA LEU A 234 -34.40 -0.86 1.51
C LEU A 234 -33.91 -1.21 2.92
N SER A 235 -33.87 -2.50 3.21
CA SER A 235 -33.21 -3.05 4.40
C SER A 235 -32.55 -4.38 4.07
N VAL A 236 -31.46 -4.71 4.77
CA VAL A 236 -30.72 -5.98 4.63
C VAL A 236 -30.83 -6.77 5.92
N GLU A 237 -30.78 -8.10 5.83
CA GLU A 237 -30.85 -8.98 6.99
C GLU A 237 -29.57 -8.91 7.84
N HIS A 238 -28.41 -8.92 7.17
CA HIS A 238 -27.09 -8.87 7.79
C HIS A 238 -26.34 -7.63 7.32
N THR A 239 -25.85 -6.84 8.28
CA THR A 239 -25.02 -5.65 8.02
C THR A 239 -23.53 -5.95 8.00
N ARG A 240 -23.14 -7.17 8.42
CA ARG A 240 -21.77 -7.68 8.36
C ARG A 240 -21.81 -9.13 7.89
N VAL A 241 -20.97 -9.44 6.91
CA VAL A 241 -20.85 -10.75 6.29
C VAL A 241 -19.38 -11.13 6.26
N THR A 242 -19.06 -12.38 6.59
CA THR A 242 -17.69 -12.91 6.47
C THR A 242 -17.62 -13.99 5.40
N THR A 243 -16.40 -14.31 4.94
CA THR A 243 -16.20 -15.37 3.93
C THR A 243 -16.55 -16.78 4.42
N GLU A 244 -16.80 -16.97 5.73
CA GLU A 244 -17.28 -18.22 6.31
C GLU A 244 -18.74 -18.51 5.93
N GLU A 245 -19.54 -17.48 5.65
CA GLU A 245 -20.94 -17.61 5.22
C GLU A 245 -21.07 -17.99 3.73
N PHE A 246 -19.97 -17.96 2.97
CA PHE A 246 -19.98 -18.31 1.54
C PHE A 246 -20.04 -19.82 1.37
N ILE A 247 -21.01 -20.29 0.58
CA ILE A 247 -21.09 -21.70 0.18
C ILE A 247 -20.27 -21.86 -1.11
N GLY A 248 -19.07 -22.44 -0.97
CA GLY A 248 -18.07 -22.44 -2.03
C GLY A 248 -17.56 -21.03 -2.29
N ASN A 249 -17.85 -20.50 -3.49
CA ASN A 249 -17.42 -19.16 -3.90
C ASN A 249 -18.57 -18.16 -4.00
N SER A 250 -19.79 -18.53 -3.58
CA SER A 250 -20.98 -17.69 -3.72
C SER A 250 -21.68 -17.47 -2.38
N TYR A 251 -22.15 -16.25 -2.18
CA TYR A 251 -23.01 -15.85 -1.08
C TYR A 251 -24.29 -15.22 -1.63
N ARG A 252 -25.45 -15.61 -1.10
CA ARG A 252 -26.74 -15.04 -1.50
C ARG A 252 -27.14 -14.01 -0.46
N LEU A 253 -27.01 -12.73 -0.81
CA LEU A 253 -27.37 -11.64 0.08
C LEU A 253 -28.86 -11.38 -0.03
N GLU A 254 -29.53 -11.33 1.12
CA GLU A 254 -30.98 -11.14 1.21
C GLU A 254 -31.34 -9.72 1.64
N TYR A 255 -32.26 -9.09 0.91
CA TYR A 255 -32.74 -7.73 1.17
C TYR A 255 -34.27 -7.64 1.06
N PHE A 256 -34.83 -6.66 1.76
CA PHE A 256 -36.27 -6.44 1.89
C PHE A 256 -36.68 -5.08 1.32
N LEU A 257 -37.78 -5.10 0.57
CA LEU A 257 -38.42 -3.92 -0.01
C LEU A 257 -39.68 -3.55 0.78
N ASN A 258 -39.69 -2.36 1.39
CA ASN A 258 -40.82 -1.84 2.16
C ASN A 258 -41.68 -0.89 1.32
N VAL A 259 -42.90 -1.31 0.98
CA VAL A 259 -43.81 -0.55 0.10
C VAL A 259 -44.37 0.71 0.76
N ASP A 260 -44.47 0.72 2.09
CA ASP A 260 -44.97 1.86 2.88
C ASP A 260 -44.08 3.10 2.77
N LYS A 261 -42.80 2.90 2.45
CA LYS A 261 -41.80 3.96 2.32
C LYS A 261 -41.54 4.40 0.87
N LEU A 262 -42.30 3.86 -0.09
CA LEU A 262 -42.21 4.25 -1.50
C LEU A 262 -43.14 5.43 -1.80
N HIS A 263 -42.57 6.50 -2.34
CA HIS A 263 -43.34 7.62 -2.88
C HIS A 263 -43.82 7.35 -4.32
N GLU A 264 -44.84 8.09 -4.78
CA GLU A 264 -45.26 8.07 -6.18
C GLU A 264 -44.11 8.53 -7.09
N GLY A 265 -43.89 7.83 -8.21
CA GLY A 265 -42.76 8.05 -9.12
C GLY A 265 -41.68 6.97 -9.04
N SER A 266 -40.47 7.33 -9.45
CA SER A 266 -39.28 6.45 -9.43
C SER A 266 -38.52 6.63 -8.12
N ASN A 267 -38.38 5.55 -7.35
CA ASN A 267 -37.60 5.49 -6.11
C ASN A 267 -36.26 4.82 -6.41
N PHE A 268 -35.16 5.46 -6.04
CA PHE A 268 -33.80 4.95 -6.24
C PHE A 268 -33.20 4.57 -4.90
N GLY A 269 -32.68 3.36 -4.80
CA GLY A 269 -31.97 2.87 -3.63
C GLY A 269 -30.73 2.10 -4.03
N ARG A 270 -29.79 1.96 -3.10
CA ARG A 270 -28.52 1.27 -3.33
C ARG A 270 -28.20 0.38 -2.13
N ILE A 271 -27.67 -0.80 -2.42
CA ILE A 271 -27.05 -1.66 -1.43
C ILE A 271 -25.55 -1.61 -1.69
N ILE A 272 -24.78 -1.15 -0.70
CA ILE A 272 -23.35 -0.94 -0.82
C ILE A 272 -22.65 -1.98 0.04
N LEU A 273 -21.78 -2.76 -0.60
CA LEU A 273 -20.91 -3.72 0.05
C LEU A 273 -19.51 -3.12 0.13
N GLU A 274 -19.02 -2.89 1.33
CA GLU A 274 -17.69 -2.35 1.60
C GLU A 274 -16.79 -3.46 2.13
N SER A 275 -15.77 -3.78 1.35
CA SER A 275 -14.63 -4.56 1.83
C SER A 275 -13.45 -3.61 2.10
N PRO A 276 -12.39 -4.07 2.77
CA PRO A 276 -11.15 -3.30 2.93
C PRO A 276 -10.48 -2.85 1.63
N TYR A 277 -10.79 -3.47 0.48
CA TYR A 277 -10.09 -3.23 -0.78
C TYR A 277 -10.94 -2.51 -1.83
N GLU A 278 -12.26 -2.69 -1.77
CA GLU A 278 -13.20 -2.21 -2.79
C GLU A 278 -14.61 -2.01 -2.23
N THR A 279 -15.36 -1.16 -2.92
CA THR A 279 -16.76 -0.86 -2.64
C THR A 279 -17.60 -1.26 -3.85
N LEU A 280 -18.52 -2.21 -3.68
CA LEU A 280 -19.47 -2.64 -4.70
C LEU A 280 -20.84 -2.03 -4.42
N THR A 281 -21.53 -1.60 -5.47
CA THR A 281 -22.87 -0.99 -5.36
C THR A 281 -23.85 -1.76 -6.21
N TYR A 282 -24.95 -2.20 -5.58
CA TYR A 282 -26.09 -2.81 -6.24
C TYR A 282 -27.25 -1.82 -6.27
N GLU A 283 -27.69 -1.42 -7.46
CA GLU A 283 -28.73 -0.39 -7.62
C GLU A 283 -30.13 -1.02 -7.70
N VAL A 284 -31.05 -0.54 -6.87
CA VAL A 284 -32.45 -0.98 -6.87
C VAL A 284 -33.35 0.18 -7.24
N VAL A 285 -34.14 0.01 -8.30
CA VAL A 285 -35.10 1.01 -8.78
C VAL A 285 -36.51 0.47 -8.62
N VAL A 286 -37.38 1.24 -7.97
CA VAL A 286 -38.80 0.88 -7.81
C VAL A 286 -39.68 1.98 -8.37
N GLU A 287 -40.45 1.67 -9.41
CA GLU A 287 -41.46 2.54 -9.98
C GLU A 287 -42.84 2.26 -9.35
N LYS A 288 -43.45 3.28 -8.75
CA LYS A 288 -44.80 3.22 -8.16
C LYS A 288 -45.68 4.31 -8.77
N ASP A 289 -46.77 3.92 -9.40
CA ASP A 289 -47.79 4.84 -9.96
C ASP A 289 -47.24 5.91 -10.93
N VAL A 290 -46.25 5.55 -11.75
CA VAL A 290 -45.65 6.47 -12.73
C VAL A 290 -46.64 6.79 -13.85
N LYS A 291 -47.38 7.90 -13.72
CA LYS A 291 -48.12 8.53 -14.82
C LYS A 291 -47.13 9.24 -15.75
N ARG A 292 -46.71 8.59 -16.84
CA ARG A 292 -45.91 9.27 -17.88
C ARG A 292 -46.82 10.20 -18.70
N ASP A 293 -47.05 11.39 -18.15
CA ASP A 293 -47.76 12.51 -18.79
C ASP A 293 -46.81 13.18 -19.82
N GLU A 294 -46.53 12.51 -20.94
CA GLU A 294 -45.69 13.06 -22.02
C GLU A 294 -46.38 14.25 -22.72
N GLU A 295 -47.71 14.24 -22.79
CA GLU A 295 -48.52 15.27 -23.43
C GLU A 295 -48.61 16.57 -22.62
N ARG A 296 -48.71 16.51 -21.28
CA ARG A 296 -48.64 17.72 -20.42
C ARG A 296 -47.32 18.47 -20.60
N ARG A 297 -46.19 17.75 -20.68
CA ARG A 297 -44.87 18.35 -20.95
C ARG A 297 -44.79 18.99 -22.33
N ALA A 298 -45.56 18.54 -23.32
CA ALA A 298 -45.62 19.16 -24.64
C ALA A 298 -46.41 20.48 -24.61
N ASN A 299 -47.58 20.50 -23.94
CA ASN A 299 -48.39 21.71 -23.78
C ASN A 299 -47.67 22.80 -22.99
N ASP A 300 -46.98 22.44 -21.90
CA ASP A 300 -46.18 23.38 -21.10
C ASP A 300 -45.02 23.98 -21.91
N ARG A 301 -44.40 23.18 -22.81
CA ARG A 301 -43.34 23.67 -23.70
C ARG A 301 -43.87 24.67 -24.73
N GLU A 302 -45.04 24.42 -25.29
CA GLU A 302 -45.68 25.34 -26.24
C GLU A 302 -46.06 26.67 -25.55
N PHE A 303 -46.66 26.60 -24.37
CA PHE A 303 -46.99 27.81 -23.59
C PHE A 303 -45.73 28.58 -23.17
N ALA A 304 -44.68 27.89 -22.70
CA ALA A 304 -43.39 28.50 -22.41
C ALA A 304 -42.74 29.13 -23.66
N GLY A 305 -43.02 28.59 -24.85
CA GLY A 305 -42.62 29.15 -26.14
C GLY A 305 -43.20 30.55 -26.37
N ILE A 306 -44.48 30.75 -26.06
CA ILE A 306 -45.17 32.06 -26.17
C ILE A 306 -44.50 33.09 -25.26
N ILE A 307 -44.31 32.75 -23.98
CA ILE A 307 -43.68 33.65 -23.00
C ILE A 307 -42.24 33.96 -23.38
N ARG A 308 -41.46 32.97 -23.84
CA ARG A 308 -40.07 33.18 -24.28
C ARG A 308 -39.98 34.13 -25.47
N ASN A 309 -40.91 34.04 -26.43
CA ASN A 309 -40.94 34.96 -27.57
C ASN A 309 -41.41 36.36 -27.16
N TYR A 310 -42.33 36.48 -26.18
CA TYR A 310 -42.70 37.78 -25.62
C TYR A 310 -41.51 38.50 -24.98
N LEU A 311 -40.67 37.77 -24.26
CA LEU A 311 -39.43 38.34 -23.71
C LEU A 311 -38.42 38.73 -24.79
N LYS A 312 -38.44 38.10 -25.98
CA LYS A 312 -37.62 38.54 -27.12
C LYS A 312 -38.13 39.86 -27.69
N TYR A 313 -39.44 40.02 -27.80
CA TYR A 313 -40.07 41.29 -28.16
C TYR A 313 -39.68 42.39 -27.17
N GLU A 314 -39.83 42.17 -25.86
CA GLU A 314 -39.43 43.14 -24.82
C GLU A 314 -37.91 43.45 -24.84
N SER A 315 -37.08 42.55 -25.36
CA SER A 315 -35.64 42.77 -25.57
C SER A 315 -35.28 43.53 -26.86
N GLY A 316 -36.27 43.86 -27.70
CA GLY A 316 -36.08 44.54 -28.99
C GLY A 316 -35.55 43.64 -30.11
N LYS A 317 -35.70 42.31 -30.00
CA LYS A 317 -35.18 41.33 -30.99
C LYS A 317 -36.24 40.76 -31.93
N MET A 318 -37.49 41.09 -31.67
CA MET A 318 -38.65 40.59 -32.40
C MET A 318 -39.64 41.74 -32.49
N GLU A 319 -40.18 41.99 -33.67
CA GLU A 319 -41.23 42.98 -33.86
C GLU A 319 -42.54 42.53 -33.21
N LEU A 320 -43.37 43.50 -32.81
CA LEU A 320 -44.64 43.20 -32.14
C LEU A 320 -45.56 42.35 -33.02
N SER A 321 -45.65 42.66 -34.31
CA SER A 321 -46.48 41.92 -35.28
C SER A 321 -46.10 40.45 -35.39
N ASP A 322 -44.79 40.16 -35.45
CA ASP A 322 -44.27 38.81 -35.60
C ASP A 322 -44.55 37.98 -34.34
N TRP A 323 -44.44 38.61 -33.17
CA TRP A 323 -44.73 37.94 -31.90
C TRP A 323 -46.21 37.60 -31.80
N VAL A 324 -47.10 38.55 -32.13
CA VAL A 324 -48.56 38.34 -32.09
C VAL A 324 -48.96 37.17 -33.00
N GLN A 325 -48.47 37.15 -34.25
CA GLN A 325 -48.80 36.07 -35.19
C GLN A 325 -48.38 34.69 -34.68
N GLU A 326 -47.15 34.55 -34.18
CA GLU A 326 -46.65 33.27 -33.67
C GLU A 326 -47.29 32.88 -32.33
N ALA A 327 -47.59 33.85 -31.47
CA ALA A 327 -48.27 33.63 -30.20
C ALA A 327 -49.73 33.18 -30.40
N VAL A 328 -50.46 33.81 -31.33
CA VAL A 328 -51.82 33.42 -31.74
C VAL A 328 -51.83 32.00 -32.33
N ARG A 329 -50.85 31.65 -33.17
CA ARG A 329 -50.71 30.30 -33.73
C ARG A 329 -50.53 29.24 -32.63
N ARG A 330 -49.63 29.49 -31.67
CA ARG A 330 -49.33 28.56 -30.57
C ARG A 330 -50.47 28.44 -29.55
N ILE A 331 -51.10 29.56 -29.19
CA ILE A 331 -52.24 29.53 -28.25
C ILE A 331 -53.48 28.90 -28.89
N SER A 332 -53.69 29.08 -30.19
CA SER A 332 -54.78 28.40 -30.91
C SER A 332 -54.58 26.88 -30.91
N HIS A 333 -53.36 26.41 -31.18
CA HIS A 333 -53.03 24.99 -31.04
C HIS A 333 -53.24 24.47 -29.61
N LEU A 334 -52.85 25.22 -28.58
CA LEU A 334 -53.11 24.86 -27.18
C LEU A 334 -54.61 24.78 -26.85
N ARG A 335 -55.43 25.64 -27.44
CA ARG A 335 -56.89 25.62 -27.31
C ARG A 335 -57.54 24.45 -28.05
N ASP A 336 -57.01 24.05 -29.19
CA ASP A 336 -57.49 22.87 -29.92
C ASP A 336 -57.21 21.58 -29.14
N MET A 337 -56.05 21.52 -28.47
CA MET A 337 -55.63 20.38 -27.66
C MET A 337 -56.37 20.29 -26.31
N ASP A 338 -56.69 21.43 -25.68
CA ASP A 338 -57.48 21.49 -24.44
C ASP A 338 -58.59 22.57 -24.51
N PRO A 339 -59.73 22.26 -25.16
CA PRO A 339 -60.81 23.23 -25.38
C PRO A 339 -61.53 23.67 -24.09
N LYS A 340 -61.36 22.93 -22.98
CA LYS A 340 -62.01 23.22 -21.70
C LYS A 340 -61.19 24.18 -20.83
N ASN A 341 -59.96 24.51 -21.24
CA ASN A 341 -59.07 25.37 -20.47
C ASN A 341 -59.40 26.85 -20.66
N GLU A 342 -60.11 27.41 -19.68
CA GLU A 342 -60.54 28.82 -19.66
C GLU A 342 -59.34 29.80 -19.68
N PHE A 343 -58.20 29.42 -19.10
CA PHE A 343 -57.01 30.28 -19.07
C PHE A 343 -56.46 30.54 -20.48
N TYR A 344 -56.43 29.53 -21.35
CA TYR A 344 -55.92 29.71 -22.72
C TYR A 344 -56.82 30.63 -23.56
N LEU A 345 -58.13 30.62 -23.30
CA LEU A 345 -59.05 31.57 -23.94
C LEU A 345 -58.75 33.02 -23.52
N LEU A 346 -58.64 33.27 -22.22
CA LEU A 346 -58.34 34.60 -21.69
C LEU A 346 -56.93 35.07 -22.10
N PHE A 347 -55.95 34.17 -22.12
CA PHE A 347 -54.60 34.49 -22.57
C PHE A 347 -54.54 34.79 -24.08
N HIS A 348 -55.35 34.12 -24.89
CA HIS A 348 -55.50 34.44 -26.31
C HIS A 348 -56.04 35.87 -26.49
N ALA A 349 -57.09 36.24 -25.75
CA ALA A 349 -57.60 37.61 -25.77
C ALA A 349 -56.54 38.64 -25.33
N HIS A 350 -55.72 38.31 -24.32
CA HIS A 350 -54.62 39.18 -23.87
C HIS A 350 -53.55 39.36 -24.95
N ILE A 351 -53.17 38.32 -25.70
CA ILE A 351 -52.24 38.43 -26.83
C ILE A 351 -52.80 39.39 -27.90
N CYS A 352 -54.08 39.24 -28.26
CA CYS A 352 -54.75 40.12 -29.23
C CYS A 352 -54.81 41.58 -28.75
N LEU A 353 -55.05 41.82 -27.46
CA LEU A 353 -55.02 43.16 -26.87
C LEU A 353 -53.63 43.80 -26.95
N ILE A 354 -52.57 43.05 -26.63
CA ILE A 354 -51.19 43.53 -26.76
C ILE A 354 -50.85 43.84 -28.22
N GLY A 355 -51.37 43.05 -29.16
CA GLY A 355 -51.20 43.22 -30.61
C GLY A 355 -52.06 44.31 -31.27
N GLY A 356 -52.93 44.98 -30.52
CA GLY A 356 -53.84 46.00 -31.05
C GLY A 356 -55.05 45.46 -31.85
N GLN A 357 -55.30 44.14 -31.80
CA GLN A 357 -56.45 43.48 -32.45
C GLN A 357 -57.66 43.50 -31.52
N THR A 358 -58.25 44.69 -31.30
CA THR A 358 -59.32 44.90 -30.32
C THR A 358 -60.60 44.14 -30.65
N ASP A 359 -60.93 43.99 -31.93
CA ASP A 359 -62.18 43.35 -32.36
C ASP A 359 -62.17 41.83 -32.10
N GLU A 360 -61.05 41.16 -32.37
CA GLU A 360 -60.86 39.74 -32.06
C GLU A 360 -60.82 39.49 -30.55
N ALA A 361 -60.13 40.35 -29.80
CA ALA A 361 -60.10 40.27 -28.34
C ALA A 361 -61.50 40.42 -27.72
N LYS A 362 -62.31 41.35 -28.25
CA LYS A 362 -63.69 41.57 -27.79
C LYS A 362 -64.56 40.35 -28.07
N TRP A 363 -64.49 39.78 -29.28
CA TRP A 363 -65.24 38.57 -29.63
C TRP A 363 -64.86 37.37 -28.73
N LEU A 364 -63.57 37.17 -28.45
CA LEU A 364 -63.10 36.12 -27.54
C LEU A 364 -63.59 36.32 -26.11
N LEU A 365 -63.62 37.56 -25.61
CA LEU A 365 -64.10 37.88 -24.26
C LEU A 365 -65.63 37.84 -24.13
N GLU A 366 -66.38 38.12 -25.20
CA GLU A 366 -67.83 37.93 -25.27
C GLU A 366 -68.20 36.43 -25.34
N SER A 367 -67.35 35.61 -25.97
CA SER A 367 -67.49 34.16 -25.98
C SER A 367 -67.22 33.51 -24.62
N TYR A 368 -66.55 34.22 -23.71
CA TYR A 368 -66.39 33.81 -22.33
C TYR A 368 -67.68 34.08 -21.56
N ASN A 369 -68.43 33.02 -21.23
CA ASN A 369 -69.66 33.12 -20.46
C ASN A 369 -69.35 33.57 -19.01
N TYR A 370 -69.27 34.89 -18.80
CA TYR A 370 -69.16 35.51 -17.48
C TYR A 370 -70.51 35.38 -16.75
N ASN A 371 -70.81 34.16 -16.31
CA ASN A 371 -72.01 33.90 -15.55
C ASN A 371 -71.84 34.45 -14.13
N ARG A 372 -72.76 35.34 -13.74
CA ARG A 372 -72.89 35.98 -12.42
C ARG A 372 -72.92 34.99 -11.22
N PHE A 373 -73.08 33.69 -11.48
CA PHE A 373 -73.09 32.59 -10.52
C PHE A 373 -71.77 31.79 -10.43
N ALA A 374 -70.77 32.09 -11.27
CA ALA A 374 -69.43 31.50 -11.24
C ALA A 374 -68.44 32.27 -10.34
N ILE A 375 -68.94 33.23 -9.56
CA ILE A 375 -68.20 33.90 -8.49
C ILE A 375 -67.79 32.82 -7.47
N GLY A 376 -66.54 32.36 -7.53
CA GLY A 376 -65.94 31.50 -6.51
C GLY A 376 -65.37 30.14 -6.95
N LYS A 377 -65.33 29.79 -8.25
CA LYS A 377 -64.60 28.58 -8.66
C LYS A 377 -63.08 28.80 -8.79
N ASP A 378 -62.66 29.92 -9.39
CA ASP A 378 -61.26 30.36 -9.42
C ASP A 378 -61.20 31.90 -9.41
N VAL A 379 -60.68 32.44 -8.31
CA VAL A 379 -60.62 33.90 -8.05
C VAL A 379 -59.63 34.58 -8.98
N GLU A 380 -58.58 33.88 -9.42
CA GLU A 380 -57.54 34.44 -10.30
C GLU A 380 -58.06 34.64 -11.73
N LEU A 381 -58.77 33.65 -12.28
CA LEU A 381 -59.36 33.72 -13.63
C LEU A 381 -60.43 34.80 -13.73
N SER A 382 -61.28 34.91 -12.70
CA SER A 382 -62.30 35.95 -12.60
C SER A 382 -61.68 37.34 -12.59
N SER A 383 -60.61 37.52 -11.79
CA SER A 383 -59.84 38.77 -11.73
C SER A 383 -59.14 39.08 -13.06
N TYR A 384 -58.64 38.04 -13.75
CA TYR A 384 -58.00 38.18 -15.06
C TYR A 384 -58.95 38.61 -16.17
N TYR A 385 -60.17 38.06 -16.20
CA TYR A 385 -61.20 38.54 -17.11
C TYR A 385 -61.51 40.03 -16.88
N LEU A 386 -61.75 40.42 -15.61
CA LEU A 386 -62.01 41.83 -15.25
C LEU A 386 -60.85 42.73 -15.69
N TYR A 387 -59.61 42.32 -15.44
CA TYR A 387 -58.40 43.01 -15.91
C TYR A 387 -58.42 43.22 -17.44
N LEU A 388 -58.71 42.19 -18.24
CA LEU A 388 -58.73 42.32 -19.71
C LEU A 388 -59.85 43.25 -20.20
N THR A 389 -61.00 43.29 -19.52
CA THR A 389 -62.09 44.23 -19.88
C THR A 389 -61.72 45.70 -19.67
N THR A 390 -60.73 46.01 -18.83
CA THR A 390 -60.24 47.40 -18.64
C THR A 390 -59.58 47.97 -19.90
N PHE A 391 -58.90 47.14 -20.69
CA PHE A 391 -58.24 47.56 -21.93
C PHE A 391 -59.23 47.78 -23.08
N LEU A 392 -60.42 47.18 -23.01
CA LEU A 392 -61.51 47.39 -23.96
C LEU A 392 -62.37 48.63 -23.65
N SER A 393 -62.30 49.14 -22.42
CA SER A 393 -63.17 50.21 -21.93
C SER A 393 -62.44 51.55 -21.97
N SER A 394 -62.94 52.50 -22.78
CA SER A 394 -62.41 53.87 -22.87
C SER A 394 -62.73 54.75 -21.64
N ASP A 395 -63.59 54.26 -20.74
CA ASP A 395 -64.13 55.01 -19.61
C ASP A 395 -63.22 54.92 -18.36
N THR A 396 -62.71 56.08 -17.93
CA THR A 396 -61.92 56.24 -16.69
C THR A 396 -62.68 55.80 -15.43
N ILE A 397 -64.01 55.86 -15.44
CA ILE A 397 -64.87 55.41 -14.33
C ILE A 397 -64.92 53.88 -14.26
N GLY A 398 -64.95 53.20 -15.43
CA GLY A 398 -64.90 51.75 -15.50
C GLY A 398 -63.58 51.19 -14.99
N GLN A 399 -62.47 51.81 -15.38
CA GLN A 399 -61.13 51.43 -14.93
C GLN A 399 -60.97 51.56 -13.39
N ARG A 400 -61.50 52.64 -12.79
CA ARG A 400 -61.47 52.80 -11.32
C ARG A 400 -62.30 51.75 -10.59
N LYS A 401 -63.51 51.42 -11.09
CA LYS A 401 -64.34 50.37 -10.48
C LYS A 401 -63.66 49.00 -10.52
N VAL A 402 -63.01 48.67 -11.63
CA VAL A 402 -62.25 47.42 -11.75
C VAL A 402 -61.02 47.43 -10.84
N ALA A 403 -60.31 48.57 -10.72
CA ALA A 403 -59.20 48.70 -9.77
C ALA A 403 -59.64 48.50 -8.31
N GLU A 404 -60.77 49.09 -7.89
CA GLU A 404 -61.34 48.90 -6.55
C GLU A 404 -61.76 47.44 -6.31
N GLU A 405 -62.30 46.77 -7.32
CA GLU A 405 -62.68 45.36 -7.23
C GLU A 405 -61.46 44.44 -7.16
N LEU A 406 -60.42 44.68 -7.97
CA LEU A 406 -59.13 43.99 -7.92
C LEU A 406 -58.40 44.23 -6.59
N SER A 407 -58.48 45.44 -6.03
CA SER A 407 -57.92 45.77 -4.72
C SER A 407 -58.64 45.00 -3.62
N ARG A 408 -59.99 44.93 -3.67
CA ARG A 408 -60.80 44.16 -2.72
C ARG A 408 -60.53 42.65 -2.82
N THR A 409 -60.33 42.10 -4.02
CA THR A 409 -59.97 40.68 -4.18
C THR A 409 -58.55 40.41 -3.70
N PHE A 410 -57.59 41.30 -3.96
CA PHE A 410 -56.23 41.18 -3.44
C PHE A 410 -56.18 41.26 -1.91
N MET A 411 -56.96 42.13 -1.27
CA MET A 411 -57.06 42.19 0.20
C MET A 411 -57.59 40.87 0.80
N LYS A 412 -58.41 40.11 0.05
CA LYS A 412 -58.91 38.80 0.47
C LYS A 412 -57.94 37.66 0.17
N HIS A 413 -57.12 37.80 -0.86
CA HIS A 413 -56.14 36.82 -1.34
C HIS A 413 -54.77 37.50 -1.57
N PRO A 414 -54.09 37.93 -0.48
CA PRO A 414 -52.81 38.63 -0.59
C PRO A 414 -51.69 37.74 -1.10
N ASP A 415 -51.87 36.42 -1.11
CA ASP A 415 -50.95 35.40 -1.61
C ASP A 415 -50.81 35.40 -3.15
N SER A 416 -51.83 35.85 -3.88
CA SER A 416 -51.83 35.78 -5.35
C SER A 416 -51.01 36.91 -6.00
N TRP A 417 -49.80 36.58 -6.46
CA TRP A 417 -48.97 37.49 -7.24
C TRP A 417 -49.60 37.89 -8.59
N LYS A 418 -50.50 37.07 -9.14
CA LYS A 418 -51.18 37.36 -10.42
C LYS A 418 -52.12 38.54 -10.27
N ILE A 419 -52.92 38.58 -9.20
CA ILE A 419 -53.84 39.68 -8.89
C ILE A 419 -53.04 40.96 -8.63
N LEU A 420 -51.92 40.87 -7.90
CA LEU A 420 -51.04 42.02 -7.69
C LEU A 420 -50.49 42.58 -9.01
N CYS A 421 -50.03 41.72 -9.93
CA CYS A 421 -49.53 42.17 -11.24
C CYS A 421 -50.61 42.91 -12.04
N MET A 422 -51.85 42.42 -12.01
CA MET A 422 -52.99 43.07 -12.67
C MET A 422 -53.35 44.42 -12.02
N LEU A 423 -53.40 44.45 -10.68
CA LEU A 423 -53.74 45.65 -9.91
C LEU A 423 -52.75 46.79 -10.17
N VAL A 424 -51.46 46.46 -10.16
CA VAL A 424 -50.35 47.40 -10.37
C VAL A 424 -50.37 48.04 -11.77
N GLU A 425 -50.99 47.40 -12.77
CA GLU A 425 -51.13 47.94 -14.12
C GLU A 425 -52.38 48.81 -14.31
N VAL A 426 -53.46 48.55 -13.55
CA VAL A 426 -54.75 49.25 -13.70
C VAL A 426 -54.90 50.43 -12.73
N ASP A 427 -54.41 50.30 -11.50
CA ASP A 427 -54.67 51.29 -10.45
C ASP A 427 -53.74 52.53 -10.59
N PRO A 428 -54.30 53.75 -10.64
CA PRO A 428 -53.54 54.99 -10.73
C PRO A 428 -52.50 55.21 -9.62
N GLU A 429 -52.69 54.65 -8.42
CA GLU A 429 -51.77 54.82 -7.27
C GLU A 429 -50.39 54.21 -7.56
N TYR A 430 -50.36 53.07 -8.27
CA TYR A 430 -49.12 52.39 -8.64
C TYR A 430 -48.43 52.96 -9.89
N LYS A 431 -48.92 54.08 -10.46
CA LYS A 431 -48.15 54.88 -11.44
C LYS A 431 -46.87 55.44 -10.83
N ILE A 432 -46.83 55.61 -9.50
CA ILE A 432 -45.61 55.98 -8.79
C ILE A 432 -44.74 54.72 -8.62
N TYR A 433 -43.65 54.62 -9.38
CA TYR A 433 -42.75 53.46 -9.37
C TYR A 433 -42.25 53.06 -7.97
N SER A 434 -42.12 53.99 -7.03
CA SER A 434 -41.69 53.69 -5.66
C SER A 434 -42.72 52.89 -4.86
N GLU A 435 -44.00 53.22 -4.97
CA GLU A 435 -45.07 52.46 -4.29
C GLU A 435 -45.31 51.11 -4.97
N ARG A 436 -45.22 51.08 -6.31
CA ARG A 436 -45.24 49.83 -7.10
C ARG A 436 -44.16 48.85 -6.68
N LEU A 437 -42.90 49.32 -6.58
CA LEU A 437 -41.78 48.48 -6.16
C LEU A 437 -41.94 48.01 -4.70
N ARG A 438 -42.46 48.86 -3.80
CA ARG A 438 -42.70 48.48 -2.40
C ARG A 438 -43.74 47.35 -2.28
N ALA A 439 -44.83 47.43 -3.05
CA ALA A 439 -45.85 46.38 -3.07
C ALA A 439 -45.31 45.05 -3.62
N LEU A 440 -44.53 45.09 -4.71
CA LEU A 440 -43.88 43.91 -5.27
C LEU A 440 -42.81 43.33 -4.33
N GLU A 441 -41.99 44.17 -3.69
CA GLU A 441 -40.98 43.74 -2.73
C GLU A 441 -41.63 43.02 -1.52
N LYS A 442 -42.73 43.56 -0.99
CA LYS A 442 -43.50 42.93 0.09
C LYS A 442 -43.99 41.53 -0.30
N GLN A 443 -44.58 41.40 -1.49
CA GLN A 443 -45.05 40.11 -2.02
C GLN A 443 -43.93 39.08 -2.16
N PHE A 444 -42.73 39.52 -2.54
CA PHE A 444 -41.59 38.64 -2.72
C PHE A 444 -41.14 38.01 -1.39
N TYR A 445 -41.10 38.79 -0.30
CA TYR A 445 -40.64 38.29 1.00
C TYR A 445 -41.70 37.49 1.76
N GLU A 446 -42.96 37.90 1.71
CA GLU A 446 -44.04 37.25 2.46
C GLU A 446 -44.46 35.92 1.80
N GLU A 447 -44.58 35.90 0.46
CA GLU A 447 -45.27 34.82 -0.26
C GLU A 447 -44.35 34.06 -1.25
N LYS A 448 -43.04 34.38 -1.29
CA LYS A 448 -42.01 33.72 -2.12
C LYS A 448 -42.39 33.54 -3.59
N SER A 449 -42.99 34.58 -4.17
CA SER A 449 -43.43 34.56 -5.57
C SER A 449 -42.24 34.57 -6.55
N HIS A 450 -42.15 33.57 -7.43
CA HIS A 450 -41.00 33.37 -8.34
C HIS A 450 -41.37 33.30 -9.84
N SER A 451 -42.48 33.91 -10.25
CA SER A 451 -42.94 33.88 -11.64
C SER A 451 -42.14 34.81 -12.57
N ILE A 452 -41.98 34.41 -13.84
CA ILE A 452 -41.38 35.21 -14.91
C ILE A 452 -42.09 36.56 -15.07
N TRP A 453 -43.43 36.56 -15.04
CA TRP A 453 -44.21 37.77 -15.26
C TRP A 453 -44.06 38.75 -14.10
N PHE A 454 -44.02 38.23 -12.87
CA PHE A 454 -43.76 39.03 -11.67
C PHE A 454 -42.41 39.76 -11.74
N TYR A 455 -41.33 39.04 -12.10
CA TYR A 455 -40.02 39.66 -12.27
C TYR A 455 -39.98 40.65 -13.43
N LEU A 456 -40.73 40.41 -14.52
CA LEU A 456 -40.85 41.36 -15.62
C LEU A 456 -41.50 42.67 -15.17
N GLN A 457 -42.56 42.60 -14.37
CA GLN A 457 -43.24 43.79 -13.84
C GLN A 457 -42.34 44.62 -12.92
N ALA A 458 -41.56 43.96 -12.06
CA ALA A 458 -40.56 44.63 -11.24
C ALA A 458 -39.44 45.24 -12.13
N PHE A 459 -38.98 44.52 -13.15
CA PHE A 459 -37.91 44.98 -14.03
C PHE A 459 -38.30 46.20 -14.86
N LYS A 460 -39.54 46.30 -15.36
CA LYS A 460 -40.04 47.48 -16.10
C LYS A 460 -39.81 48.77 -15.31
N CYS A 461 -40.01 48.74 -13.99
CA CYS A 461 -39.77 49.89 -13.11
C CYS A 461 -38.28 50.31 -13.10
N PHE A 462 -37.35 49.35 -13.10
CA PHE A 462 -35.90 49.63 -13.13
C PHE A 462 -35.42 50.07 -14.52
N ARG A 463 -36.04 49.57 -15.59
CA ARG A 463 -35.76 49.97 -16.97
C ARG A 463 -36.15 51.42 -17.23
N ASP A 464 -37.36 51.81 -16.84
CA ASP A 464 -37.90 53.14 -17.13
C ASP A 464 -37.23 54.23 -16.27
N LYS A 465 -36.87 53.90 -15.03
CA LYS A 465 -36.21 54.82 -14.09
C LYS A 465 -35.13 54.11 -13.28
N SER A 466 -33.90 54.12 -13.79
CA SER A 466 -32.75 53.47 -13.13
C SER A 466 -32.42 54.01 -11.74
N SER A 467 -32.78 55.27 -11.45
CA SER A 467 -32.64 55.88 -10.10
C SER A 467 -33.56 55.27 -9.04
N SER A 468 -34.53 54.44 -9.43
CA SER A 468 -35.37 53.68 -8.50
C SER A 468 -34.60 52.56 -7.80
N LEU A 469 -33.48 52.11 -8.38
CA LEU A 469 -32.61 51.11 -7.77
C LEU A 469 -31.70 51.80 -6.72
N LYS A 470 -32.15 51.81 -5.46
CA LYS A 470 -31.43 52.46 -4.35
C LYS A 470 -30.51 51.52 -3.58
N LYS A 471 -30.85 50.23 -3.55
CA LYS A 471 -30.15 49.17 -2.80
C LYS A 471 -30.09 47.89 -3.65
N LEU A 472 -29.14 47.02 -3.32
CA LEU A 472 -29.04 45.66 -3.86
C LEU A 472 -29.35 44.65 -2.75
N GLY A 473 -30.63 44.41 -2.48
CA GLY A 473 -31.10 43.32 -1.63
C GLY A 473 -31.41 42.06 -2.45
N GLU A 474 -31.95 41.02 -1.79
CA GLU A 474 -32.29 39.76 -2.44
C GLU A 474 -33.31 39.97 -3.58
N PHE A 475 -34.35 40.78 -3.34
CA PHE A 475 -35.36 41.11 -4.33
C PHE A 475 -34.75 41.76 -5.58
N GLU A 476 -33.97 42.84 -5.43
CA GLU A 476 -33.39 43.55 -6.57
C GLU A 476 -32.42 42.65 -7.35
N VAL A 477 -31.60 41.86 -6.66
CA VAL A 477 -30.66 40.93 -7.30
C VAL A 477 -31.39 39.85 -8.09
N ARG A 478 -32.52 39.32 -7.60
CA ARG A 478 -33.33 38.32 -8.32
C ARG A 478 -33.97 38.91 -9.58
N VAL A 479 -34.50 40.12 -9.50
CA VAL A 479 -35.08 40.84 -10.65
C VAL A 479 -34.01 41.13 -11.70
N LEU A 480 -32.83 41.58 -11.29
CA LEU A 480 -31.70 41.83 -12.20
C LEU A 480 -31.18 40.53 -12.83
N LEU A 481 -31.13 39.42 -12.08
CA LEU A 481 -30.74 38.11 -12.60
C LEU A 481 -31.71 37.62 -13.67
N PHE A 482 -33.00 37.79 -13.44
CA PHE A 482 -34.03 37.54 -14.46
C PHE A 482 -33.77 38.37 -15.72
N ALA A 483 -33.59 39.68 -15.55
CA ALA A 483 -33.40 40.60 -16.68
C ALA A 483 -32.17 40.25 -17.53
N VAL A 484 -31.04 39.95 -16.89
CA VAL A 484 -29.81 39.62 -17.60
C VAL A 484 -29.90 38.24 -18.28
N LYS A 485 -30.52 37.23 -17.64
CA LYS A 485 -30.74 35.91 -18.26
C LYS A 485 -31.55 36.00 -19.55
N HIS A 486 -32.55 36.87 -19.58
CA HIS A 486 -33.39 37.11 -20.76
C HIS A 486 -32.87 38.23 -21.69
N ARG A 487 -31.68 38.78 -21.41
CA ARG A 487 -31.04 39.85 -22.20
C ARG A 487 -31.91 41.11 -22.33
N LEU A 488 -32.68 41.44 -21.30
CA LEU A 488 -33.51 42.65 -21.18
C LEU A 488 -32.74 43.83 -20.58
N MET A 489 -31.62 43.55 -19.92
CA MET A 489 -30.85 44.52 -19.15
C MET A 489 -30.14 45.51 -20.09
N THR A 490 -30.19 46.82 -19.79
CA THR A 490 -29.64 47.91 -20.62
C THR A 490 -28.21 48.30 -20.19
N ARG A 491 -27.44 48.97 -21.05
CA ARG A 491 -26.05 49.37 -20.74
C ARG A 491 -25.96 50.27 -19.50
N GLU A 492 -26.83 51.26 -19.41
CA GLU A 492 -26.86 52.22 -18.29
C GLU A 492 -27.17 51.54 -16.96
N LEU A 493 -28.17 50.65 -16.95
CA LEU A 493 -28.54 49.88 -15.77
C LEU A 493 -27.43 48.89 -15.37
N ALA A 494 -26.66 48.35 -16.34
CA ALA A 494 -25.49 47.52 -16.09
C ALA A 494 -24.42 48.24 -15.27
N LEU A 495 -24.06 49.43 -15.75
CA LEU A 495 -23.01 50.25 -15.15
C LEU A 495 -23.43 50.75 -13.77
N TYR A 496 -24.70 51.15 -13.63
CA TYR A 496 -25.25 51.56 -12.35
C TYR A 496 -25.32 50.39 -11.34
N THR A 497 -25.71 49.19 -11.79
CA THR A 497 -25.67 47.96 -10.98
C THR A 497 -24.24 47.62 -10.55
N ALA A 498 -23.27 47.74 -11.45
CA ALA A 498 -21.85 47.50 -11.15
C ALA A 498 -21.33 48.47 -10.09
N ASN A 499 -21.64 49.76 -10.21
CA ASN A 499 -21.27 50.77 -9.21
C ASN A 499 -21.83 50.43 -7.82
N LEU A 500 -23.13 50.08 -7.73
CA LEU A 500 -23.72 49.65 -6.47
C LEU A 500 -23.11 48.35 -5.93
N ALA A 501 -22.82 47.39 -6.80
CA ALA A 501 -22.18 46.12 -6.42
C ALA A 501 -20.78 46.33 -5.84
N SER A 502 -20.02 47.32 -6.32
CA SER A 502 -18.70 47.66 -5.77
C SER A 502 -18.75 48.12 -4.32
N GLN A 503 -19.88 48.68 -3.87
CA GLN A 503 -20.10 49.17 -2.51
C GLN A 503 -20.53 48.06 -1.54
N MET A 504 -20.97 46.91 -2.05
CA MET A 504 -21.38 45.76 -1.23
C MET A 504 -20.20 45.21 -0.42
N LYS A 505 -20.47 44.78 0.81
CA LYS A 505 -19.46 44.19 1.70
C LYS A 505 -19.41 42.67 1.62
N VAL A 506 -20.53 42.03 1.27
CA VAL A 506 -20.71 40.57 1.27
C VAL A 506 -20.80 40.06 -0.17
N PHE A 507 -20.22 38.89 -0.41
CA PHE A 507 -20.36 38.19 -1.68
C PHE A 507 -21.74 37.57 -1.82
N ASP A 508 -22.44 37.93 -2.90
CA ASP A 508 -23.70 37.31 -3.31
C ASP A 508 -23.51 36.57 -4.64
N ARG A 509 -23.89 35.29 -4.66
CA ARG A 509 -23.73 34.43 -5.83
C ARG A 509 -24.58 34.86 -7.03
N HIS A 510 -25.82 35.29 -6.79
CA HIS A 510 -26.73 35.74 -7.82
C HIS A 510 -26.28 37.09 -8.39
N LEU A 511 -25.75 37.99 -7.55
CA LEU A 511 -25.17 39.25 -8.01
C LEU A 511 -23.92 39.02 -8.87
N TYR A 512 -23.07 38.06 -8.49
CA TYR A 512 -21.95 37.63 -9.34
C TYR A 512 -22.44 37.15 -10.72
N ASP A 513 -23.50 36.34 -10.76
CA ASP A 513 -24.05 35.84 -12.03
C ASP A 513 -24.63 36.99 -12.88
N VAL A 514 -25.29 37.97 -12.27
CA VAL A 514 -25.77 39.20 -12.92
C VAL A 514 -24.62 39.95 -13.58
N LEU A 515 -23.54 40.24 -12.83
CA LEU A 515 -22.40 40.98 -13.34
C LEU A 515 -21.63 40.20 -14.41
N ALA A 516 -21.41 38.91 -14.20
CA ALA A 516 -20.72 38.02 -15.12
C ALA A 516 -21.43 37.95 -16.49
N LEU A 517 -22.76 37.80 -16.48
CA LEU A 517 -23.55 37.80 -17.69
C LEU A 517 -23.63 39.20 -18.32
N SER A 518 -23.70 40.27 -17.52
CA SER A 518 -23.69 41.66 -18.02
C SER A 518 -22.38 41.99 -18.72
N TYR A 519 -21.24 41.55 -18.17
CA TYR A 519 -19.94 41.71 -18.81
C TYR A 519 -19.85 40.97 -20.16
N LYS A 520 -20.47 39.78 -20.26
CA LYS A 520 -20.54 39.03 -21.54
C LYS A 520 -21.30 39.80 -22.63
N ILE A 521 -22.19 40.71 -22.26
CA ILE A 521 -22.97 41.53 -23.21
C ILE A 521 -22.18 42.81 -23.55
N TYR A 522 -21.72 43.57 -22.54
CA TYR A 522 -21.21 44.93 -22.75
C TYR A 522 -19.68 45.08 -22.73
N HIS A 523 -18.94 44.13 -22.15
CA HIS A 523 -17.47 44.13 -22.07
C HIS A 523 -16.85 45.40 -21.44
N GLU A 524 -17.55 46.00 -20.47
CA GLU A 524 -17.11 47.24 -19.81
C GLU A 524 -16.13 47.01 -18.66
N SER A 525 -15.09 47.83 -18.58
CA SER A 525 -14.04 47.75 -17.55
C SER A 525 -14.57 47.98 -16.13
N MET A 526 -15.57 48.85 -15.97
CA MET A 526 -16.23 49.11 -14.68
C MET A 526 -16.95 47.87 -14.14
N ILE A 527 -17.58 47.08 -15.02
CA ILE A 527 -18.25 45.83 -14.63
C ILE A 527 -17.19 44.80 -14.22
N LEU A 528 -16.09 44.67 -14.97
CA LEU A 528 -14.98 43.79 -14.61
C LEU A 528 -14.35 44.16 -13.25
N THR A 529 -14.17 45.45 -13.00
CA THR A 529 -13.67 45.98 -11.72
C THR A 529 -14.58 45.57 -10.57
N SER A 530 -15.90 45.70 -10.78
CA SER A 530 -16.91 45.36 -9.78
C SER A 530 -16.98 43.84 -9.53
N ILE A 531 -16.86 43.01 -10.57
CA ILE A 531 -16.75 41.55 -10.45
C ILE A 531 -15.55 41.17 -9.58
N CYS A 532 -14.37 41.67 -9.91
CA CYS A 532 -13.15 41.33 -9.18
C CYS A 532 -13.21 41.83 -7.73
N THR A 533 -13.70 43.05 -7.51
CA THR A 533 -13.89 43.60 -6.15
C THR A 533 -14.84 42.76 -5.32
N LEU A 534 -15.96 42.30 -5.90
CA LEU A 534 -16.93 41.44 -5.22
C LEU A 534 -16.32 40.07 -4.87
N LEU A 535 -15.54 39.49 -5.78
CA LEU A 535 -14.87 38.20 -5.57
C LEU A 535 -13.78 38.29 -4.49
N ILE A 536 -12.99 39.36 -4.49
CA ILE A 536 -11.94 39.62 -3.49
C ILE A 536 -12.57 39.78 -2.10
N LYS A 537 -13.62 40.60 -1.98
CA LYS A 537 -14.37 40.76 -0.72
C LYS A 537 -15.00 39.45 -0.24
N GLY A 538 -15.37 38.57 -1.17
CA GLY A 538 -15.89 37.22 -0.89
C GLY A 538 -14.84 36.15 -0.62
N ASN A 539 -13.55 36.51 -0.57
CA ASN A 539 -12.43 35.57 -0.49
C ASN A 539 -12.51 34.42 -1.51
N CYS A 540 -12.97 34.72 -2.74
CA CYS A 540 -13.23 33.71 -3.76
C CYS A 540 -11.95 33.36 -4.53
N VAL A 541 -11.30 32.26 -4.14
CA VAL A 541 -10.04 31.76 -4.72
C VAL A 541 -10.21 30.53 -5.63
N ASP A 542 -11.42 30.03 -5.82
CA ASP A 542 -11.68 28.86 -6.68
C ASP A 542 -11.21 29.08 -8.14
N ARG A 543 -10.74 28.00 -8.78
CA ARG A 543 -10.34 27.96 -10.20
C ARG A 543 -11.37 28.59 -11.15
N LYS A 544 -12.67 28.44 -10.88
CA LYS A 544 -13.76 28.97 -11.72
C LYS A 544 -13.74 30.50 -11.86
N TYR A 545 -13.13 31.20 -10.90
CA TYR A 545 -13.04 32.65 -10.86
C TYR A 545 -11.74 33.21 -11.47
N PHE A 546 -10.71 32.37 -11.63
CA PHE A 546 -9.40 32.77 -12.17
C PHE A 546 -9.49 33.60 -13.46
N LYS A 547 -10.42 33.23 -14.37
CA LYS A 547 -10.66 33.95 -15.63
C LYS A 547 -10.94 35.45 -15.46
N TRP A 548 -11.52 35.86 -14.32
CA TRP A 548 -11.85 37.27 -14.06
C TRP A 548 -10.63 38.04 -13.60
N TYR A 549 -9.88 37.49 -12.65
CA TYR A 549 -8.61 38.08 -12.21
C TYR A 549 -7.62 38.17 -13.37
N GLN A 550 -7.55 37.15 -14.23
CA GLN A 550 -6.70 37.18 -15.42
C GLN A 550 -7.07 38.33 -16.35
N LYS A 551 -8.36 38.51 -16.67
CA LYS A 551 -8.80 39.64 -17.51
C LYS A 551 -8.51 40.99 -16.85
N ALA A 552 -8.69 41.11 -15.54
CA ALA A 552 -8.42 42.34 -14.82
C ALA A 552 -6.93 42.72 -14.84
N VAL A 553 -6.04 41.73 -14.72
CA VAL A 553 -4.59 41.93 -14.84
C VAL A 553 -4.20 42.28 -16.28
N GLU A 554 -4.76 41.59 -17.28
CA GLU A 554 -4.53 41.87 -18.71
C GLU A 554 -5.04 43.27 -19.12
N SER A 555 -6.08 43.78 -18.45
CA SER A 555 -6.61 45.14 -18.64
C SER A 555 -5.97 46.20 -17.72
N GLU A 556 -4.90 45.85 -16.99
CA GLU A 556 -4.15 46.73 -16.09
C GLU A 556 -5.03 47.48 -15.06
N LEU A 557 -6.07 46.82 -14.56
CA LEU A 557 -6.99 47.41 -13.59
C LEU A 557 -6.33 47.58 -12.21
N LYS A 558 -6.42 48.78 -11.65
CA LYS A 558 -5.88 49.11 -10.32
C LYS A 558 -6.84 48.72 -9.20
N ILE A 559 -6.92 47.42 -8.91
CA ILE A 559 -7.77 46.86 -7.85
C ILE A 559 -6.87 46.38 -6.70
N ALA A 560 -7.23 46.73 -5.46
CA ALA A 560 -6.49 46.28 -4.28
C ALA A 560 -6.51 44.74 -4.18
N GLN A 561 -5.37 44.13 -3.84
CA GLN A 561 -5.17 42.69 -3.69
C GLN A 561 -5.36 41.84 -4.97
N LEU A 562 -5.45 42.46 -6.15
CA LEU A 562 -5.73 41.74 -7.39
C LEU A 562 -4.70 40.65 -7.70
N TYR A 563 -3.41 40.96 -7.50
CA TYR A 563 -2.32 40.06 -7.85
C TYR A 563 -2.22 38.87 -6.90
N GLU A 564 -2.56 39.05 -5.63
CA GLU A 564 -2.64 37.99 -4.63
C GLU A 564 -3.76 37.01 -4.95
N TYR A 565 -4.96 37.50 -5.26
CA TYR A 565 -6.09 36.65 -5.64
C TYR A 565 -5.88 35.99 -7.01
N TYR A 566 -5.19 36.67 -7.93
CA TYR A 566 -4.71 36.06 -9.17
C TYR A 566 -3.83 34.85 -8.84
N MET A 567 -2.75 35.04 -8.07
CA MET A 567 -1.82 33.95 -7.72
C MET A 567 -2.51 32.83 -6.92
N ALA A 568 -3.39 33.18 -5.97
CA ALA A 568 -4.12 32.20 -5.17
C ALA A 568 -5.02 31.29 -6.02
N SER A 569 -5.71 31.86 -7.02
CA SER A 569 -6.66 31.12 -7.88
C SER A 569 -6.04 30.39 -9.08
N VAL A 570 -4.79 30.71 -9.44
CA VAL A 570 -4.05 29.96 -10.48
C VAL A 570 -3.81 28.51 -10.04
N VAL A 571 -4.00 27.57 -10.96
CA VAL A 571 -3.58 26.18 -10.78
C VAL A 571 -2.27 25.96 -11.57
N PRO A 572 -1.10 25.82 -10.90
CA PRO A 572 0.21 25.73 -11.56
C PRO A 572 0.31 24.65 -12.64
N SER A 573 -0.31 23.48 -12.42
CA SER A 573 -0.26 22.35 -13.35
C SER A 573 -0.94 22.58 -14.70
N GLN A 574 -1.75 23.63 -14.85
CA GLN A 574 -2.46 23.96 -16.08
C GLN A 574 -2.01 25.28 -16.71
N PHE A 575 -1.05 25.97 -16.08
CA PHE A 575 -0.58 27.27 -16.52
C PHE A 575 0.79 27.13 -17.19
N HIS A 576 0.79 27.12 -18.53
CA HIS A 576 1.97 26.89 -19.36
C HIS A 576 2.33 28.12 -20.22
N LYS A 577 2.32 29.30 -19.62
CA LYS A 577 2.72 30.56 -20.28
C LYS A 577 3.47 31.46 -19.29
N SER A 578 4.09 32.53 -19.77
CA SER A 578 4.72 33.54 -18.92
C SER A 578 3.65 34.27 -18.08
N LEU A 579 3.98 34.55 -16.81
CA LEU A 579 3.19 35.45 -15.99
C LEU A 579 3.29 36.88 -16.53
N PRO A 580 2.23 37.70 -16.43
CA PRO A 580 2.29 39.11 -16.82
C PRO A 580 3.38 39.86 -16.04
N ARG A 581 4.13 40.74 -16.70
CA ARG A 581 5.21 41.53 -16.08
C ARG A 581 4.77 42.31 -14.84
N SER A 582 3.51 42.78 -14.83
CA SER A 582 2.91 43.47 -13.68
C SER A 582 2.82 42.58 -12.42
N VAL A 583 2.65 41.26 -12.58
CA VAL A 583 2.65 40.30 -11.47
C VAL A 583 4.05 40.17 -10.88
N TYR A 584 5.09 40.04 -11.71
CA TYR A 584 6.48 39.96 -11.24
C TYR A 584 6.91 41.22 -10.49
N LEU A 585 6.55 42.39 -11.00
CA LEU A 585 6.87 43.67 -10.37
C LEU A 585 6.13 43.85 -9.03
N TYR A 586 4.89 43.35 -8.92
CA TYR A 586 4.13 43.42 -7.68
C TYR A 586 4.82 42.67 -6.53
N PHE A 587 5.17 41.39 -6.76
CA PHE A 587 5.79 40.55 -5.73
C PHE A 587 7.26 40.92 -5.45
N MET A 588 7.86 41.77 -6.28
CA MET A 588 9.23 42.27 -6.08
C MET A 588 9.31 43.20 -4.86
N HIS A 589 8.23 43.93 -4.56
CA HIS A 589 8.17 44.85 -3.43
C HIS A 589 7.73 44.18 -2.11
N GLY A 590 7.44 42.88 -2.13
CA GLY A 590 7.06 42.11 -0.95
C GLY A 590 6.30 40.83 -1.31
N ASN A 591 6.90 39.67 -1.01
CA ASN A 591 6.32 38.37 -1.31
C ASN A 591 5.80 37.67 -0.04
N ASN A 592 4.48 37.65 0.13
CA ASN A 592 3.78 36.95 1.22
C ASN A 592 3.08 35.66 0.75
N LEU A 593 3.47 35.12 -0.41
CA LEU A 593 2.86 33.91 -0.95
C LEU A 593 3.29 32.67 -0.15
N ASP A 594 2.44 31.64 -0.17
CA ASP A 594 2.84 30.32 0.33
C ASP A 594 3.99 29.73 -0.50
N TYR A 595 4.69 28.73 0.05
CA TYR A 595 5.88 28.19 -0.62
C TYR A 595 5.56 27.56 -2.00
N HIS A 596 4.37 26.99 -2.20
CA HIS A 596 3.99 26.39 -3.48
C HIS A 596 3.77 27.46 -4.55
N LYS A 597 3.13 28.57 -4.18
CA LYS A 597 2.90 29.72 -5.07
C LYS A 597 4.19 30.50 -5.32
N CYS A 598 5.07 30.61 -4.32
CA CYS A 598 6.44 31.11 -4.51
C CYS A 598 7.23 30.23 -5.48
N ALA A 599 7.20 28.91 -5.31
CA ALA A 599 7.85 27.98 -6.24
C ALA A 599 7.28 28.13 -7.66
N PHE A 600 5.98 28.32 -7.80
CA PHE A 600 5.35 28.62 -9.10
C PHE A 600 5.85 29.94 -9.70
N LEU A 601 5.90 31.03 -8.94
CA LEU A 601 6.43 32.33 -9.39
C LEU A 601 7.87 32.19 -9.89
N TYR A 602 8.76 31.60 -9.10
CA TYR A 602 10.18 31.47 -9.41
C TYR A 602 10.43 30.49 -10.55
N SER A 603 9.74 29.35 -10.59
CA SER A 603 9.86 28.41 -11.71
C SER A 603 9.37 29.01 -13.03
N ASN A 604 8.32 29.85 -13.02
CA ASN A 604 7.85 30.55 -14.22
C ASN A 604 8.90 31.57 -14.70
N LEU A 605 9.49 32.32 -13.78
CA LEU A 605 10.56 33.29 -14.05
C LEU A 605 11.79 32.59 -14.68
N ILE A 606 12.25 31.47 -14.11
CA ILE A 606 13.36 30.68 -14.65
C ILE A 606 13.07 30.11 -16.04
N THR A 607 11.80 29.82 -16.34
CA THR A 607 11.40 29.16 -17.60
C THR A 607 11.21 30.16 -18.74
N TYR A 608 10.69 31.36 -18.47
CA TYR A 608 10.23 32.30 -19.50
C TYR A 608 10.94 33.66 -19.53
N GLU A 609 11.64 34.08 -18.47
CA GLU A 609 12.39 35.35 -18.46
C GLU A 609 13.87 35.11 -18.77
N ASP A 610 14.46 36.01 -19.56
CA ASP A 610 15.88 35.95 -19.90
C ASP A 610 16.76 36.27 -18.68
N GLU A 611 17.89 35.57 -18.56
CA GLU A 611 18.82 35.73 -17.43
C GLU A 611 19.46 37.12 -17.37
N SER A 612 19.50 37.84 -18.49
CA SER A 612 19.97 39.23 -18.59
C SER A 612 18.91 40.27 -18.19
N SER A 613 17.67 39.85 -17.92
CA SER A 613 16.58 40.73 -17.48
C SER A 613 16.86 41.30 -16.09
N GLU A 614 16.59 42.59 -15.90
CA GLU A 614 16.68 43.26 -14.59
C GLU A 614 15.79 42.56 -13.54
N ILE A 615 14.65 42.03 -13.96
CA ILE A 615 13.72 41.30 -13.09
C ILE A 615 14.40 40.01 -12.61
N TYR A 616 15.03 39.25 -13.50
CA TYR A 616 15.74 38.01 -13.15
C TYR A 616 16.89 38.30 -12.18
N ALA A 617 17.69 39.32 -12.48
CA ALA A 617 18.82 39.70 -11.65
C ALA A 617 18.41 40.02 -10.20
N HIS A 618 17.27 40.70 -10.02
CA HIS A 618 16.74 41.03 -8.69
C HIS A 618 16.27 39.79 -7.92
N TYR A 619 15.54 38.88 -8.57
CA TYR A 619 15.04 37.66 -7.92
C TYR A 619 16.11 36.58 -7.73
N ARG A 620 17.28 36.68 -8.37
CA ARG A 620 18.27 35.60 -8.40
C ARG A 620 18.69 35.12 -7.02
N ASP A 621 19.07 36.04 -6.14
CA ASP A 621 19.56 35.70 -4.80
C ASP A 621 18.43 35.14 -3.93
N GLU A 622 17.21 35.68 -4.08
CA GLU A 622 16.02 35.17 -3.40
C GLU A 622 15.65 33.75 -3.86
N MET A 623 15.74 33.48 -5.18
CA MET A 623 15.48 32.17 -5.76
C MET A 623 16.52 31.14 -5.30
N GLU A 624 17.79 31.51 -5.23
CA GLU A 624 18.86 30.63 -4.74
C GLU A 624 18.67 30.31 -3.26
N ALA A 625 18.46 31.32 -2.41
CA ALA A 625 18.19 31.13 -0.99
C ALA A 625 16.93 30.29 -0.76
N PHE A 626 15.88 30.50 -1.56
CA PHE A 626 14.66 29.71 -1.53
C PHE A 626 14.92 28.25 -1.91
N ALA A 627 15.69 27.97 -2.97
CA ALA A 627 16.06 26.61 -3.34
C ALA A 627 16.75 25.87 -2.20
N TRP A 628 17.77 26.48 -1.58
CA TRP A 628 18.49 25.83 -0.49
C TRP A 628 17.60 25.61 0.74
N ASN A 629 16.78 26.59 1.13
CA ASN A 629 15.87 26.46 2.26
C ASN A 629 14.82 25.34 2.03
N GLN A 630 14.28 25.21 0.82
CA GLN A 630 13.35 24.12 0.50
C GLN A 630 14.04 22.75 0.43
N LEU A 631 15.28 22.69 -0.06
CA LEU A 631 16.07 21.46 -0.10
C LEU A 631 16.39 20.98 1.32
N ASP A 632 16.82 21.87 2.21
CA ASP A 632 17.13 21.55 3.61
C ASP A 632 15.88 21.01 4.35
N ARG A 633 14.68 21.50 3.98
CA ARG A 633 13.38 21.00 4.45
C ARG A 633 12.88 19.72 3.73
N ARG A 634 13.65 19.19 2.77
CA ARG A 634 13.31 18.02 1.94
C ARG A 634 12.00 18.19 1.17
N ASN A 635 11.68 19.42 0.78
CA ASN A 635 10.51 19.70 -0.02
C ASN A 635 10.79 19.43 -1.50
N VAL A 636 9.78 18.92 -2.20
CA VAL A 636 9.89 18.57 -3.61
C VAL A 636 8.52 18.58 -4.25
N ASP A 637 8.42 19.30 -5.36
CA ASP A 637 7.30 19.32 -6.28
C ASP A 637 7.84 19.59 -7.70
N GLU A 638 6.93 19.66 -8.67
CA GLU A 638 7.30 19.86 -10.08
C GLU A 638 7.96 21.24 -10.33
N GLN A 639 7.54 22.26 -9.59
CA GLN A 639 8.08 23.62 -9.70
C GLN A 639 9.47 23.71 -9.06
N LEU A 640 9.65 23.14 -7.86
CA LEU A 640 10.93 23.06 -7.16
C LEU A 640 11.97 22.29 -7.97
N ARG A 641 11.57 21.29 -8.77
CA ARG A 641 12.49 20.59 -9.68
C ARG A 641 13.21 21.56 -10.61
N ILE A 642 12.49 22.53 -11.18
CA ILE A 642 13.05 23.53 -12.11
C ILE A 642 14.05 24.41 -11.38
N ILE A 643 13.70 24.84 -10.16
CA ILE A 643 14.53 25.72 -9.33
C ILE A 643 15.80 24.97 -8.87
N TYR A 644 15.68 23.72 -8.39
CA TYR A 644 16.82 22.92 -7.97
C TYR A 644 17.81 22.67 -9.11
N LYS A 645 17.31 22.33 -10.31
CA LYS A 645 18.16 22.13 -11.49
C LYS A 645 19.03 23.35 -11.82
N ARG A 646 18.54 24.56 -11.49
CA ARG A 646 19.23 25.81 -11.76
C ARG A 646 20.28 26.16 -10.70
N PHE A 647 19.93 26.06 -9.42
CA PHE A 647 20.75 26.60 -8.32
C PHE A 647 21.54 25.54 -7.51
N VAL A 648 21.13 24.28 -7.53
CA VAL A 648 21.79 23.22 -6.75
C VAL A 648 23.01 22.70 -7.51
N VAL A 649 24.20 23.15 -7.11
CA VAL A 649 25.49 22.81 -7.73
C VAL A 649 26.45 22.13 -6.75
N GLU A 650 27.36 21.30 -7.27
CA GLU A 650 28.31 20.47 -6.49
C GLU A 650 29.27 21.30 -5.62
N SER A 651 29.68 22.48 -6.08
CA SER A 651 30.63 23.35 -5.37
C SER A 651 30.07 23.96 -4.07
N ALA A 652 28.75 24.01 -3.89
CA ALA A 652 28.08 24.59 -2.73
C ALA A 652 27.42 23.52 -1.81
N MET A 653 27.77 22.24 -2.00
CA MET A 653 27.24 21.11 -1.24
C MET A 653 28.02 20.88 0.06
N ASN A 654 27.28 20.64 1.14
CA ASN A 654 27.81 20.11 2.39
C ASN A 654 27.22 18.71 2.66
N THR A 655 27.74 18.01 3.68
CA THR A 655 27.28 16.65 4.03
C THR A 655 25.77 16.56 4.28
N GLU A 656 25.18 17.56 4.92
CA GLU A 656 23.74 17.58 5.23
C GLU A 656 22.87 17.79 3.98
N ARG A 657 23.29 18.68 3.07
CA ARG A 657 22.62 18.95 1.80
C ARG A 657 22.73 17.76 0.85
N ILE A 658 23.84 17.01 0.87
CA ILE A 658 23.95 15.76 0.11
C ILE A 658 22.95 14.73 0.62
N LYS A 659 22.77 14.62 1.95
CA LYS A 659 21.72 13.76 2.54
C LYS A 659 20.32 14.23 2.14
N ALA A 660 20.05 15.54 2.25
CA ALA A 660 18.76 16.10 1.87
C ALA A 660 18.45 15.90 0.36
N LEU A 661 19.46 16.08 -0.50
CA LEU A 661 19.36 15.79 -1.93
C LEU A 661 19.11 14.29 -2.18
N TYR A 662 19.81 13.42 -1.47
CA TYR A 662 19.58 11.98 -1.54
C TYR A 662 18.14 11.62 -1.19
N ASP A 663 17.59 12.18 -0.12
CA ASP A 663 16.19 12.00 0.28
C ASP A 663 15.25 12.50 -0.82
N VAL A 664 15.43 13.73 -1.32
CA VAL A 664 14.60 14.32 -2.38
C VAL A 664 14.63 13.50 -3.67
N CYS A 665 15.79 12.96 -4.06
CA CYS A 665 15.94 12.08 -5.22
C CYS A 665 15.21 10.74 -5.07
N HIS A 666 14.94 10.32 -3.84
CA HIS A 666 14.19 9.10 -3.50
C HIS A 666 12.76 9.41 -3.04
N ALA A 667 12.26 10.63 -3.28
CA ALA A 667 10.89 11.00 -2.96
C ALA A 667 9.86 10.51 -4.00
N TYR A 668 8.84 9.83 -3.51
CA TYR A 668 7.70 9.34 -4.28
C TYR A 668 6.41 9.93 -3.71
N TRP A 669 5.50 10.30 -4.61
CA TRP A 669 4.11 10.57 -4.28
C TRP A 669 3.30 9.31 -4.48
N ILE A 670 2.64 8.85 -3.43
CA ILE A 670 1.87 7.61 -3.41
C ILE A 670 0.40 7.93 -3.24
N THR A 671 -0.43 7.37 -4.11
CA THR A 671 -1.88 7.52 -4.08
C THR A 671 -2.57 6.16 -4.19
N THR A 672 -3.66 5.98 -3.45
CA THR A 672 -4.54 4.81 -3.55
C THR A 672 -5.99 5.24 -3.73
N LYS A 673 -6.79 4.39 -4.37
CA LYS A 673 -8.24 4.55 -4.51
C LYS A 673 -9.01 4.03 -3.29
N VAL A 674 -8.34 3.28 -2.42
CA VAL A 674 -8.97 2.68 -1.23
C VAL A 674 -9.21 3.75 -0.17
N PRO A 675 -10.45 3.92 0.33
CA PRO A 675 -10.75 4.91 1.36
C PRO A 675 -10.21 4.48 2.74
N ASN A 676 -10.27 5.38 3.72
CA ASN A 676 -9.97 5.11 5.14
C ASN A 676 -8.53 4.68 5.48
N MET A 677 -7.56 4.98 4.61
CA MET A 677 -6.14 4.84 4.94
C MET A 677 -5.63 6.01 5.78
N LYS A 678 -4.78 5.72 6.77
CA LYS A 678 -4.27 6.69 7.75
C LYS A 678 -2.76 6.90 7.63
N TYR A 679 -1.98 5.83 7.57
CA TYR A 679 -0.52 5.90 7.45
C TYR A 679 0.04 4.92 6.41
N ILE A 680 1.22 5.25 5.90
CA ILE A 680 2.09 4.36 5.12
C ILE A 680 3.37 4.13 5.92
N HIS A 681 3.72 2.87 6.13
CA HIS A 681 4.98 2.41 6.72
C HIS A 681 5.91 1.94 5.62
N VAL A 682 7.14 2.45 5.62
CA VAL A 682 8.22 1.97 4.75
C VAL A 682 9.09 1.02 5.54
N ILE A 683 9.19 -0.22 5.08
CA ILE A 683 9.98 -1.27 5.70
C ILE A 683 11.19 -1.54 4.80
N ALA A 684 12.39 -1.35 5.34
CA ALA A 684 13.63 -1.69 4.65
C ALA A 684 13.84 -3.21 4.59
N GLU A 685 14.83 -3.65 3.82
CA GLU A 685 15.12 -5.07 3.63
C GLU A 685 15.50 -5.82 4.92
N ASP A 686 16.02 -5.11 5.92
CA ASP A 686 16.33 -5.63 7.26
C ASP A 686 15.12 -5.65 8.22
N GLY A 687 13.95 -5.21 7.75
CA GLY A 687 12.72 -5.13 8.54
C GLY A 687 12.60 -3.89 9.41
N THR A 688 13.53 -2.93 9.33
CA THR A 688 13.40 -1.66 10.05
C THR A 688 12.33 -0.78 9.40
N ILE A 689 11.44 -0.21 10.22
CA ILE A 689 10.48 0.80 9.76
C ILE A 689 11.25 2.12 9.64
N THR A 690 11.63 2.47 8.42
CA THR A 690 12.43 3.66 8.13
C THR A 690 11.59 4.94 8.15
N GLN A 691 10.30 4.83 7.79
CA GLN A 691 9.39 5.96 7.73
C GLN A 691 7.96 5.56 8.08
N LYS A 692 7.27 6.45 8.82
CA LYS A 692 5.81 6.47 8.97
C LYS A 692 5.27 7.78 8.40
N ALA A 693 4.57 7.72 7.27
CA ALA A 693 4.01 8.89 6.57
C ALA A 693 2.49 8.95 6.72
N ALA A 694 1.93 10.11 7.06
CA ALA A 694 0.48 10.31 7.11
C ALA A 694 -0.11 10.34 5.70
N TYR A 695 -1.18 9.60 5.48
CA TYR A 695 -1.92 9.57 4.22
C TYR A 695 -3.08 10.55 4.24
N THR A 696 -3.14 11.40 3.22
CA THR A 696 -4.24 12.36 3.00
C THR A 696 -5.07 11.95 1.79
N GLU A 697 -6.26 12.52 1.60
CA GLU A 697 -7.13 12.22 0.46
C GLU A 697 -6.46 12.46 -0.91
N THR A 698 -5.44 13.31 -0.97
CA THR A 698 -4.69 13.63 -2.21
C THR A 698 -3.43 12.76 -2.40
N GLY A 699 -3.05 11.96 -1.38
CA GLY A 699 -1.88 11.10 -1.38
C GLY A 699 -0.96 11.31 -0.16
N ALA A 700 0.23 10.68 -0.22
CA ALA A 700 1.31 10.86 0.74
C ALA A 700 2.67 10.93 0.04
N ARG A 701 3.59 11.68 0.64
CA ARG A 701 5.01 11.70 0.25
C ARG A 701 5.80 10.69 1.07
N VAL A 702 6.53 9.82 0.38
CA VAL A 702 7.31 8.73 0.97
C VAL A 702 8.70 8.68 0.33
N PHE A 703 9.72 8.32 1.10
CA PHE A 703 11.09 8.14 0.62
C PHE A 703 11.41 6.66 0.46
N LEU A 704 11.74 6.23 -0.76
CA LEU A 704 12.08 4.85 -1.11
C LEU A 704 13.53 4.78 -1.59
N TYR A 705 14.43 4.38 -0.70
CA TYR A 705 15.88 4.38 -0.93
C TYR A 705 16.34 3.15 -1.71
N ALA A 706 15.66 2.01 -1.52
CA ALA A 706 15.93 0.77 -2.22
C ALA A 706 14.69 0.30 -2.99
N LYS A 707 14.92 -0.43 -4.09
CA LYS A 707 13.82 -1.13 -4.81
C LYS A 707 13.18 -2.24 -3.98
N THR A 708 13.85 -2.62 -2.90
CA THR A 708 13.48 -3.69 -1.97
C THR A 708 12.64 -3.17 -0.81
N ASP A 709 12.52 -1.84 -0.66
CA ASP A 709 11.68 -1.22 0.36
C ASP A 709 10.21 -1.59 0.12
N ARG A 710 9.57 -2.05 1.19
CA ARG A 710 8.18 -2.51 1.16
C ARG A 710 7.28 -1.47 1.80
N LEU A 711 6.10 -1.29 1.20
CA LEU A 711 5.05 -0.42 1.73
C LEU A 711 4.00 -1.24 2.46
N VAL A 712 3.67 -0.83 3.68
CA VAL A 712 2.56 -1.38 4.46
C VAL A 712 1.62 -0.24 4.86
N TRP A 713 0.33 -0.44 4.62
CA TRP A 713 -0.72 0.55 4.86
C TRP A 713 -1.37 0.32 6.22
N GLU A 714 -1.62 1.38 6.97
CA GLU A 714 -2.38 1.36 8.23
C GLU A 714 -3.71 2.07 8.00
N SER A 715 -4.84 1.38 8.21
CA SER A 715 -6.17 1.98 8.13
C SER A 715 -6.50 2.79 9.39
N LYS A 716 -7.60 3.57 9.32
CA LYS A 716 -8.12 4.31 10.48
C LYS A 716 -8.51 3.40 11.65
N ASP A 717 -8.86 2.15 11.37
CA ASP A 717 -9.25 1.13 12.36
C ASP A 717 -8.04 0.42 12.98
N GLY A 718 -6.82 0.74 12.56
CA GLY A 718 -5.57 0.16 13.08
C GLY A 718 -5.11 -1.12 12.39
N ARG A 719 -5.84 -1.60 11.37
CA ARG A 719 -5.49 -2.77 10.57
C ARG A 719 -4.35 -2.46 9.60
N HIS A 720 -3.47 -3.44 9.39
CA HIS A 720 -2.30 -3.32 8.52
C HIS A 720 -2.48 -4.13 7.24
N TYR A 721 -2.20 -3.52 6.10
CA TYR A 721 -2.35 -4.13 4.77
C TYR A 721 -1.05 -4.07 3.98
N THR A 722 -0.74 -5.13 3.26
CA THR A 722 0.53 -5.31 2.56
C THR A 722 0.35 -5.06 1.05
N ASP A 723 0.50 -6.10 0.23
CA ASP A 723 0.39 -6.04 -1.24
C ASP A 723 -1.07 -6.08 -1.72
N SER A 724 -2.04 -6.19 -0.81
CA SER A 724 -3.47 -6.21 -1.13
C SER A 724 -3.99 -4.86 -1.63
N ILE A 725 -3.42 -3.74 -1.13
CA ILE A 725 -3.80 -2.37 -1.48
C ILE A 725 -3.15 -1.95 -2.81
N PRO A 726 -3.95 -1.70 -3.86
CA PRO A 726 -3.41 -1.14 -5.09
C PRO A 726 -3.04 0.33 -4.86
N TYR A 727 -1.84 0.71 -5.30
CA TYR A 727 -1.38 2.09 -5.25
C TYR A 727 -0.66 2.49 -6.53
N GLU A 728 -0.72 3.78 -6.84
CA GLU A 728 0.07 4.42 -7.88
C GLU A 728 1.23 5.16 -7.20
N SER A 729 2.44 5.00 -7.74
CA SER A 729 3.61 5.73 -7.28
C SER A 729 4.16 6.61 -8.39
N LYS A 730 4.26 7.90 -8.12
CA LYS A 730 4.86 8.90 -9.02
C LYS A 730 6.14 9.41 -8.39
N ARG A 731 7.28 9.16 -9.05
CA ARG A 731 8.55 9.72 -8.63
C ARG A 731 8.54 11.24 -8.82
N LEU A 732 8.85 12.00 -7.78
CA LEU A 732 8.77 13.47 -7.81
C LEU A 732 10.02 14.11 -8.44
N PHE A 733 11.19 13.51 -8.22
CA PHE A 733 12.46 14.06 -8.70
C PHE A 733 13.37 12.93 -9.20
N TYR A 734 13.79 13.03 -10.47
CA TYR A 734 14.76 12.11 -11.07
C TYR A 734 15.69 12.86 -12.01
N GLU A 735 16.95 12.98 -11.61
CA GLU A 735 18.01 13.54 -12.44
C GLU A 735 19.29 12.73 -12.19
N LEU A 736 19.85 12.14 -13.25
CA LEU A 736 21.01 11.24 -13.16
C LEU A 736 22.22 11.91 -12.48
N ARG A 737 22.47 13.20 -12.82
CA ARG A 737 23.59 13.98 -12.25
C ARG A 737 23.59 14.01 -10.72
N TYR A 738 22.43 14.22 -10.11
CA TYR A 738 22.31 14.28 -8.64
C TYR A 738 22.44 12.90 -7.99
N MET A 739 21.95 11.85 -8.66
CA MET A 739 22.09 10.48 -8.18
C MET A 739 23.55 10.01 -8.18
N ASP A 740 24.30 10.32 -9.23
CA ASP A 740 25.71 9.93 -9.31
C ASP A 740 26.57 10.68 -8.28
N MET A 741 26.23 11.94 -8.00
CA MET A 741 26.83 12.71 -6.91
C MET A 741 26.61 12.05 -5.54
N CYS A 742 25.36 11.66 -5.23
CA CYS A 742 25.04 10.99 -3.97
C CYS A 742 25.70 9.61 -3.86
N ARG A 743 25.75 8.83 -4.95
CA ARG A 743 26.40 7.52 -4.99
C ARG A 743 27.90 7.60 -4.71
N ARG A 744 28.61 8.55 -5.33
CA ARG A 744 30.05 8.75 -5.09
C ARG A 744 30.34 9.04 -3.61
N TYR A 745 29.50 9.86 -2.97
CA TYR A 745 29.63 10.18 -1.55
C TYR A 745 29.34 8.98 -0.63
N LEU A 746 28.24 8.25 -0.88
CA LEU A 746 27.84 7.09 -0.07
C LEU A 746 28.81 5.90 -0.17
N ASN A 747 29.38 5.67 -1.36
CA ASN A 747 30.38 4.62 -1.56
C ASN A 747 31.68 4.89 -0.80
N GLY A 748 32.05 6.16 -0.61
CA GLY A 748 33.19 6.55 0.24
C GLY A 748 32.98 6.19 1.72
N LEU A 749 31.75 6.36 2.23
CA LEU A 749 31.40 6.02 3.62
C LEU A 749 31.30 4.51 3.86
N ARG A 750 30.84 3.73 2.88
CA ARG A 750 30.71 2.27 3.01
C ARG A 750 32.06 1.55 3.04
N ARG A 751 33.06 2.04 2.33
CA ARG A 751 34.44 1.50 2.39
C ARG A 751 35.00 1.55 3.82
N ASN A 752 34.76 2.65 4.54
CA ASN A 752 35.28 2.82 5.90
C ASN A 752 34.57 1.91 6.94
N ARG A 753 33.29 1.55 6.74
CA ARG A 753 32.57 0.63 7.66
C ARG A 753 32.92 -0.84 7.43
N ALA A 754 33.18 -1.25 6.19
CA ALA A 754 33.54 -2.63 5.88
C ALA A 754 34.92 -3.03 6.46
N GLU A 755 35.79 -2.06 6.74
CA GLU A 755 37.07 -2.27 7.41
C GLU A 755 36.94 -2.39 8.95
N GLU A 756 35.82 -1.94 9.55
CA GLU A 756 35.58 -2.00 11.00
C GLU A 756 34.87 -3.29 11.48
N GLU A 757 34.24 -4.06 10.60
CA GLU A 757 33.41 -5.24 10.96
C GLU A 757 34.12 -6.61 10.82
N ALA A 758 35.43 -6.64 10.56
CA ALA A 758 36.18 -7.89 10.43
C ALA A 758 36.37 -8.56 11.81
N GLN A 759 35.54 -9.56 12.10
CA GLN A 759 35.58 -10.37 13.33
C GLN A 759 36.81 -11.31 13.32
N GLU A 760 37.61 -11.33 14.39
CA GLU A 760 38.79 -12.21 14.49
C GLU A 760 38.39 -13.70 14.53
N LEU A 761 39.12 -14.54 13.80
CA LEU A 761 38.93 -16.00 13.71
C LEU A 761 39.54 -16.70 14.94
N THR A 762 38.73 -17.37 15.76
CA THR A 762 39.18 -18.16 16.93
C THR A 762 38.64 -19.60 16.90
N LEU A 763 39.24 -20.52 17.69
CA LEU A 763 38.81 -21.92 17.75
C LEU A 763 37.34 -22.09 18.19
N ASP A 764 36.86 -21.27 19.12
CA ASP A 764 35.47 -21.33 19.59
C ASP A 764 34.49 -20.90 18.48
N VAL A 765 34.86 -19.88 17.69
CA VAL A 765 34.07 -19.41 16.55
C VAL A 765 34.02 -20.48 15.44
N VAL A 766 35.08 -21.26 15.26
CA VAL A 766 35.08 -22.40 14.33
C VAL A 766 34.23 -23.56 14.87
N ARG A 767 34.29 -23.84 16.18
CA ARG A 767 33.48 -24.88 16.82
C ARG A 767 31.98 -24.59 16.72
N GLU A 768 31.58 -23.33 16.88
CA GLU A 768 30.18 -22.91 16.78
C GLU A 768 29.69 -22.81 15.32
N LYS A 769 30.51 -22.27 14.41
CA LYS A 769 30.09 -22.04 13.01
C LYS A 769 30.33 -23.23 12.10
N GLY A 770 31.09 -24.24 12.52
CA GLY A 770 31.41 -25.42 11.71
C GLY A 770 32.67 -25.24 10.83
N LEU A 771 33.39 -26.33 10.64
CA LEU A 771 34.66 -26.39 9.87
C LEU A 771 34.47 -26.16 8.38
N GLU A 772 33.27 -26.42 7.86
CA GLU A 772 32.95 -26.36 6.45
C GLU A 772 32.87 -24.92 5.91
N ASN A 773 32.85 -23.92 6.79
CA ASN A 773 32.66 -22.51 6.43
C ASN A 773 33.97 -21.71 6.25
N TYR A 774 35.13 -22.34 6.44
CA TYR A 774 36.44 -21.68 6.40
C TYR A 774 37.37 -22.34 5.37
N THR A 775 38.31 -21.56 4.83
CA THR A 775 39.29 -22.09 3.88
C THR A 775 40.37 -22.89 4.60
N GLU A 776 40.99 -23.83 3.88
CA GLU A 776 42.03 -24.71 4.43
C GLU A 776 43.27 -23.93 4.89
N GLU A 777 43.59 -22.82 4.22
CA GLU A 777 44.70 -21.91 4.57
C GLU A 777 44.43 -21.14 5.89
N GLU A 778 43.21 -20.61 6.06
CA GLU A 778 42.78 -19.94 7.30
C GLU A 778 42.83 -20.91 8.49
N MET A 779 42.36 -22.15 8.27
CA MET A 779 42.34 -23.19 9.28
C MET A 779 43.74 -23.69 9.65
N LEU A 780 44.63 -23.85 8.68
CA LEU A 780 46.03 -24.23 8.93
C LEU A 780 46.77 -23.16 9.76
N GLY A 781 46.55 -21.89 9.42
CA GLY A 781 47.08 -20.76 10.18
C GLY A 781 46.56 -20.72 11.61
N LEU A 782 45.25 -20.93 11.81
CA LEU A 782 44.63 -21.00 13.13
C LEU A 782 45.15 -22.16 13.98
N CYS A 783 45.19 -23.38 13.43
CA CYS A 783 45.66 -24.56 14.17
C CYS A 783 47.12 -24.43 14.57
N SER A 784 48.00 -24.05 13.65
CA SER A 784 49.44 -23.91 13.92
C SER A 784 49.72 -22.82 14.96
N ARG A 785 48.97 -21.71 14.90
CA ARG A 785 49.04 -20.63 15.90
C ARG A 785 48.55 -21.11 17.26
N THR A 786 47.39 -21.75 17.32
CA THR A 786 46.78 -22.16 18.59
C THR A 786 47.58 -23.26 19.29
N ILE A 787 48.17 -24.21 18.55
CA ILE A 787 49.07 -25.24 19.13
C ILE A 787 50.27 -24.60 19.81
N ARG A 788 50.86 -23.55 19.20
CA ARG A 788 52.00 -22.82 19.76
C ARG A 788 51.60 -21.97 20.96
N GLU A 789 50.47 -21.29 20.90
CA GLU A 789 49.95 -20.45 21.99
C GLU A 789 49.56 -21.28 23.23
N ASN A 790 48.97 -22.46 23.01
CA ASN A 790 48.55 -23.38 24.07
C ASN A 790 49.64 -24.40 24.49
N ASN A 791 50.91 -24.18 24.11
CA ASN A 791 52.04 -25.05 24.48
C ASN A 791 51.83 -26.56 24.24
N TYR A 792 51.18 -26.95 23.12
CA TYR A 792 50.88 -28.36 22.79
C TYR A 792 50.01 -29.08 23.83
N GLU A 793 49.13 -28.38 24.53
CA GLU A 793 48.08 -29.00 25.36
C GLU A 793 47.13 -29.85 24.51
N ASN A 794 46.69 -30.99 25.05
CA ASN A 794 45.76 -31.89 24.36
C ASN A 794 44.34 -31.29 24.39
N ASP A 795 43.83 -30.99 23.20
CA ASP A 795 42.43 -30.68 22.94
C ASP A 795 41.89 -31.64 21.86
N ASP A 796 40.79 -32.33 22.18
CA ASP A 796 40.17 -33.35 21.31
C ASP A 796 39.65 -32.74 20.00
N PHE A 797 39.10 -31.52 20.05
CA PHE A 797 38.59 -30.82 18.86
C PHE A 797 39.74 -30.36 17.97
N LEU A 798 40.78 -29.75 18.54
CA LEU A 798 42.00 -29.36 17.81
C LEU A 798 42.67 -30.58 17.16
N THR A 799 42.71 -31.72 17.86
CA THR A 799 43.25 -32.99 17.33
C THR A 799 42.45 -33.48 16.13
N TYR A 800 41.13 -33.39 16.20
CA TYR A 800 40.27 -33.72 15.07
C TYR A 800 40.51 -32.78 13.87
N VAL A 801 40.50 -31.46 14.08
CA VAL A 801 40.70 -30.47 13.01
C VAL A 801 42.05 -30.66 12.32
N CYS A 802 43.10 -30.85 13.12
CA CYS A 802 44.45 -31.15 12.62
C CYS A 802 44.48 -32.44 11.78
N PHE A 803 43.74 -33.47 12.20
CA PHE A 803 43.70 -34.75 11.48
C PHE A 803 42.90 -34.68 10.17
N GLU A 804 41.81 -33.91 10.13
CA GLU A 804 41.07 -33.64 8.89
C GLU A 804 41.90 -32.83 7.89
N LEU A 805 42.63 -31.81 8.36
CA LEU A 805 43.60 -31.07 7.55
C LEU A 805 44.71 -32.01 7.03
N PHE A 806 45.18 -32.94 7.87
CA PHE A 806 46.14 -33.97 7.48
C PHE A 806 45.62 -34.87 6.35
N LYS A 807 44.38 -35.37 6.44
CA LYS A 807 43.73 -36.15 5.37
C LYS A 807 43.63 -35.41 4.05
N LYS A 808 43.51 -34.09 4.10
CA LYS A 808 43.46 -33.19 2.94
C LYS A 808 44.84 -32.79 2.40
N GLN A 809 45.92 -33.35 2.95
CA GLN A 809 47.31 -33.00 2.62
C GLN A 809 47.70 -31.55 2.96
N GLN A 810 47.00 -30.92 3.91
CA GLN A 810 47.27 -29.56 4.38
C GLN A 810 47.83 -29.61 5.81
N TYR A 811 49.14 -29.68 5.98
CA TYR A 811 49.74 -29.79 7.31
C TYR A 811 51.14 -29.20 7.35
N ASP A 812 51.60 -28.80 8.53
CA ASP A 812 52.97 -28.36 8.79
C ASP A 812 53.64 -29.25 9.86
N LYS A 813 54.92 -28.98 10.16
CA LYS A 813 55.65 -29.74 11.18
C LYS A 813 55.02 -29.63 12.57
N VAL A 814 54.31 -28.53 12.87
CA VAL A 814 53.63 -28.31 14.16
C VAL A 814 52.44 -29.23 14.29
N ILE A 815 51.58 -29.26 13.28
CA ILE A 815 50.39 -30.13 13.20
C ILE A 815 50.80 -31.61 13.26
N LEU A 816 51.80 -32.02 12.49
CA LEU A 816 52.29 -33.41 12.51
C LEU A 816 52.85 -33.81 13.88
N THR A 817 53.59 -32.92 14.55
CA THR A 817 54.12 -33.16 15.91
C THR A 817 52.99 -33.29 16.92
N TYR A 818 51.95 -32.47 16.80
CA TYR A 818 50.78 -32.52 17.67
C TYR A 818 50.00 -33.84 17.48
N LEU A 819 49.70 -34.22 16.23
CA LEU A 819 49.02 -35.47 15.90
C LEU A 819 49.83 -36.70 16.34
N ALA A 820 51.15 -36.71 16.12
CA ALA A 820 52.03 -37.82 16.53
C ALA A 820 52.04 -38.05 18.05
N ASN A 821 51.72 -37.03 18.85
CA ASN A 821 51.61 -37.15 20.31
C ASN A 821 50.21 -37.58 20.78
N TYR A 822 49.15 -37.09 20.13
CA TYR A 822 47.79 -37.18 20.70
C TYR A 822 46.76 -37.95 19.86
N TYR A 823 46.91 -38.06 18.53
CA TYR A 823 45.90 -38.68 17.68
C TYR A 823 45.80 -40.20 17.90
N CYS A 824 44.61 -40.70 18.28
CA CYS A 824 44.28 -42.12 18.42
C CYS A 824 43.05 -42.44 17.55
N GLY A 825 43.13 -43.46 16.71
CA GLY A 825 42.04 -43.82 15.81
C GLY A 825 42.25 -45.16 15.12
N ALA A 826 41.80 -45.28 13.87
CA ALA A 826 41.95 -46.49 13.08
C ALA A 826 43.45 -46.81 12.84
N THR A 827 43.81 -48.10 12.87
CA THR A 827 45.20 -48.52 12.63
C THR A 827 45.74 -48.04 11.28
N PRO A 828 45.01 -48.13 10.15
CA PRO A 828 45.47 -47.60 8.86
C PRO A 828 45.76 -46.09 8.88
N ASP A 829 44.91 -45.31 9.56
CA ASP A 829 45.01 -43.85 9.67
C ASP A 829 46.26 -43.44 10.47
N MET A 830 46.51 -44.10 11.61
CA MET A 830 47.72 -43.87 12.41
C MET A 830 49.00 -44.25 11.64
N LYS A 831 48.95 -45.30 10.81
CA LYS A 831 50.08 -45.69 9.96
C LYS A 831 50.37 -44.69 8.85
N MET A 832 49.32 -44.11 8.26
CA MET A 832 49.46 -43.02 7.30
C MET A 832 50.15 -41.82 7.97
N LEU A 833 49.68 -41.42 9.15
CA LEU A 833 50.30 -40.35 9.95
C LEU A 833 51.77 -40.65 10.30
N TRP A 834 52.09 -41.90 10.65
CA TRP A 834 53.46 -42.30 10.98
C TRP A 834 54.42 -42.15 9.80
N ARG A 835 53.98 -42.52 8.57
CA ARG A 835 54.80 -42.38 7.36
C ARG A 835 55.10 -40.92 7.06
N GLU A 836 54.07 -40.09 7.02
CA GLU A 836 54.19 -38.66 6.71
C GLU A 836 54.97 -37.90 7.79
N ALA A 837 54.72 -38.18 9.07
CA ALA A 837 55.46 -37.57 10.18
C ALA A 837 56.96 -37.91 10.12
N ARG A 838 57.32 -39.12 9.69
CA ARG A 838 58.71 -39.53 9.51
C ARG A 838 59.38 -38.77 8.38
N ASP A 839 58.71 -38.63 7.25
CA ASP A 839 59.24 -37.93 6.08
C ASP A 839 59.46 -36.42 6.38
N TYR A 840 58.77 -35.87 7.39
CA TYR A 840 58.95 -34.51 7.93
C TYR A 840 59.89 -34.41 9.16
N GLU A 841 60.60 -35.49 9.50
CA GLU A 841 61.52 -35.57 10.64
C GLU A 841 60.87 -35.19 11.99
N VAL A 842 59.66 -35.69 12.23
CA VAL A 842 58.93 -35.57 13.50
C VAL A 842 59.18 -36.83 14.34
N HIS A 843 59.26 -36.69 15.67
CA HIS A 843 59.39 -37.83 16.59
C HIS A 843 58.12 -38.69 16.60
N THR A 844 58.22 -39.96 16.18
CA THR A 844 57.08 -40.87 16.04
C THR A 844 57.04 -42.02 17.05
N HIS A 845 57.97 -42.09 18.01
CA HIS A 845 58.08 -43.17 18.99
C HIS A 845 56.75 -43.53 19.69
N LYS A 846 56.07 -42.53 20.27
CA LYS A 846 54.76 -42.71 20.93
C LYS A 846 53.64 -43.14 19.98
N LEU A 847 53.70 -42.69 18.71
CA LEU A 847 52.75 -43.10 17.68
C LEU A 847 52.98 -44.56 17.28
N ALA A 848 54.24 -44.96 17.11
CA ALA A 848 54.64 -46.34 16.82
C ALA A 848 54.22 -47.29 17.95
N GLU A 849 54.41 -46.91 19.23
CA GLU A 849 53.95 -47.68 20.38
C GLU A 849 52.43 -47.93 20.34
N ARG A 850 51.64 -46.89 20.04
CA ARG A 850 50.17 -46.98 19.96
C ARG A 850 49.71 -47.89 18.82
N ILE A 851 50.30 -47.74 17.63
CA ILE A 851 50.02 -48.60 16.47
C ILE A 851 50.28 -50.07 16.81
N LEU A 852 51.47 -50.37 17.33
CA LEU A 852 51.86 -51.76 17.65
C LEU A 852 50.99 -52.35 18.76
N THR A 853 50.69 -51.56 19.79
CA THR A 853 49.77 -51.95 20.88
C THR A 853 48.38 -52.30 20.34
N GLN A 854 47.87 -51.51 19.40
CA GLN A 854 46.54 -51.70 18.81
C GLN A 854 46.50 -52.96 17.93
N MET A 855 47.46 -53.11 17.03
CA MET A 855 47.55 -54.26 16.12
C MET A 855 47.76 -55.60 16.85
N LEU A 856 48.56 -55.60 17.92
CA LEU A 856 48.72 -56.79 18.77
C LEU A 856 47.45 -57.10 19.56
N PHE A 857 46.64 -56.08 19.91
CA PHE A 857 45.41 -56.30 20.63
C PHE A 857 44.29 -56.87 19.74
N SER A 858 44.17 -56.37 18.51
CA SER A 858 43.25 -56.89 17.49
C SER A 858 43.73 -58.18 16.82
N GLU A 859 45.00 -58.56 17.03
CA GLU A 859 45.67 -59.71 16.37
C GLU A 859 45.78 -59.54 14.84
N GLU A 860 45.57 -58.32 14.32
CA GLU A 860 45.69 -57.97 12.90
C GLU A 860 47.03 -57.28 12.62
N LEU A 861 48.10 -58.06 12.44
CA LEU A 861 49.41 -57.53 12.05
C LEU A 861 49.56 -57.48 10.52
N PHE A 862 49.62 -56.29 9.93
CA PHE A 862 49.88 -56.08 8.50
C PHE A 862 50.84 -54.89 8.26
N GLN A 863 51.84 -55.04 7.36
CA GLN A 863 52.82 -53.99 7.01
C GLN A 863 53.42 -53.24 8.23
N GLU A 864 53.76 -53.97 9.28
CA GLU A 864 54.14 -53.43 10.60
C GLU A 864 55.64 -53.52 10.89
N ALA A 865 56.37 -54.38 10.18
CA ALA A 865 57.80 -54.64 10.43
C ALA A 865 58.66 -53.36 10.48
N GLN A 866 58.46 -52.43 9.54
CA GLN A 866 59.19 -51.16 9.50
C GLN A 866 58.90 -50.25 10.71
N ILE A 867 57.66 -50.29 11.23
CA ILE A 867 57.23 -49.52 12.40
C ILE A 867 57.89 -50.09 13.65
N PHE A 868 57.91 -51.43 13.77
CA PHE A 868 58.54 -52.13 14.87
C PHE A 868 60.07 -51.94 14.89
N GLU A 869 60.74 -52.04 13.75
CA GLU A 869 62.19 -51.84 13.64
C GLU A 869 62.62 -50.47 14.16
N GLN A 870 61.91 -49.41 13.78
CA GLN A 870 62.18 -48.07 14.27
C GLN A 870 61.89 -47.94 15.76
N TYR A 871 60.74 -48.44 16.22
CA TYR A 871 60.36 -48.41 17.63
C TYR A 871 61.39 -49.12 18.52
N TYR A 872 61.92 -50.26 18.04
CA TYR A 872 62.98 -51.01 18.70
C TYR A 872 64.30 -50.23 18.74
N ALA A 873 64.69 -49.59 17.63
CA ALA A 873 65.93 -48.80 17.56
C ALA A 873 65.92 -47.56 18.46
N GLU A 874 64.75 -46.94 18.67
CA GLU A 874 64.58 -45.75 19.51
C GLU A 874 64.38 -46.07 21.01
N GLY A 875 64.27 -47.35 21.37
CA GLY A 875 64.08 -47.83 22.75
C GLY A 875 62.64 -48.27 23.01
N ALA A 876 62.36 -49.56 22.81
CA ALA A 876 61.03 -50.13 22.97
C ALA A 876 60.66 -50.40 24.44
N TYR A 877 59.36 -50.31 24.76
CA TYR A 877 58.84 -50.83 26.03
C TYR A 877 58.94 -52.36 26.04
N PHE A 878 59.72 -52.92 26.96
CA PHE A 878 60.11 -54.34 26.97
C PHE A 878 58.92 -55.31 26.80
N ARG A 879 57.78 -55.09 27.47
CA ARG A 879 56.62 -56.00 27.34
C ARG A 879 55.94 -55.93 25.98
N LEU A 880 55.95 -54.77 25.32
CA LEU A 880 55.36 -54.64 23.99
C LEU A 880 56.28 -55.30 22.96
N GLN A 881 57.59 -55.16 23.14
CA GLN A 881 58.60 -55.86 22.35
C GLN A 881 58.46 -57.39 22.49
N GLU A 882 58.47 -57.92 23.71
CA GLU A 882 58.28 -59.36 23.99
C GLU A 882 56.98 -59.87 23.38
N ALA A 883 55.87 -59.15 23.59
CA ALA A 883 54.57 -59.53 23.03
C ALA A 883 54.56 -59.55 21.50
N TYR A 884 55.22 -58.58 20.84
CA TYR A 884 55.34 -58.54 19.39
C TYR A 884 56.15 -59.73 18.86
N LEU A 885 57.34 -59.94 19.42
CA LEU A 885 58.24 -61.00 18.99
C LEU A 885 57.61 -62.38 19.22
N ALA A 886 57.01 -62.62 20.40
CA ALA A 886 56.33 -63.87 20.71
C ALA A 886 55.15 -64.14 19.76
N PHE A 887 54.33 -63.13 19.46
CA PHE A 887 53.20 -63.26 18.53
C PHE A 887 53.69 -63.56 17.10
N VAL A 888 54.67 -62.80 16.60
CA VAL A 888 55.21 -62.98 15.25
C VAL A 888 55.93 -64.32 15.09
N SER A 889 56.67 -64.77 16.11
CA SER A 889 57.29 -66.10 16.14
C SER A 889 56.24 -67.22 16.12
N ARG A 890 55.14 -67.09 16.87
CA ARG A 890 54.00 -68.02 16.80
C ARG A 890 53.42 -68.07 15.39
N GLU A 891 53.08 -66.92 14.82
CA GLU A 891 52.50 -66.82 13.47
C GLU A 891 53.40 -67.41 12.37
N TYR A 892 54.72 -67.27 12.50
CA TYR A 892 55.68 -67.88 11.56
C TYR A 892 55.73 -69.40 11.66
N VAL A 893 55.71 -69.94 12.89
CA VAL A 893 55.84 -71.38 13.13
C VAL A 893 54.51 -72.12 12.93
N VAL A 894 53.39 -71.51 13.34
CA VAL A 894 52.07 -72.14 13.37
C VAL A 894 51.25 -71.81 12.12
N GLU A 895 51.30 -70.56 11.66
CA GLU A 895 50.45 -70.04 10.57
C GLU A 895 51.24 -69.78 9.27
N GLU A 896 52.51 -70.23 9.20
CA GLU A 896 53.43 -70.06 8.05
C GLU A 896 53.59 -68.61 7.54
N ARG A 897 53.39 -67.61 8.41
CA ARG A 897 53.51 -66.18 8.07
C ARG A 897 54.92 -65.86 7.59
N LYS A 898 55.06 -65.15 6.45
CA LYS A 898 56.37 -64.64 6.00
C LYS A 898 56.82 -63.45 6.86
N ILE A 899 58.00 -63.55 7.47
CA ILE A 899 58.64 -62.45 8.23
C ILE A 899 59.85 -61.89 7.46
N GLY A 900 60.10 -60.58 7.57
CA GLY A 900 61.32 -59.94 7.07
C GLY A 900 62.60 -60.39 7.81
N ARG A 901 63.72 -60.50 7.10
CA ARG A 901 65.03 -60.92 7.68
C ARG A 901 65.46 -60.07 8.86
N SER A 902 65.21 -58.76 8.81
CA SER A 902 65.49 -57.79 9.87
C SER A 902 64.82 -58.15 11.20
N VAL A 903 63.55 -58.57 11.18
CA VAL A 903 62.82 -58.97 12.40
C VAL A 903 63.34 -60.31 12.92
N ILE A 904 63.74 -61.24 12.04
CA ILE A 904 64.40 -62.50 12.43
C ILE A 904 65.74 -62.21 13.14
N ASP A 905 66.54 -61.28 12.61
CA ASP A 905 67.79 -60.86 13.24
C ASP A 905 67.55 -60.25 14.63
N ILE A 906 66.47 -59.49 14.82
CA ILE A 906 66.08 -58.96 16.13
C ILE A 906 65.67 -60.10 17.09
N ILE A 907 64.88 -61.08 16.63
CA ILE A 907 64.52 -62.27 17.43
C ILE A 907 65.78 -63.02 17.89
N CYS A 908 66.73 -63.25 16.98
CA CYS A 908 67.99 -63.92 17.32
C CYS A 908 68.82 -63.12 18.34
N ARG A 909 68.92 -61.78 18.17
CA ARG A 909 69.66 -60.92 19.11
C ARG A 909 69.04 -60.89 20.50
N GLU A 910 67.71 -60.86 20.61
CA GLU A 910 67.04 -60.87 21.92
C GLU A 910 67.15 -62.25 22.58
N TYR A 911 67.09 -63.34 21.81
CA TYR A 911 67.37 -64.69 22.31
C TYR A 911 68.80 -64.82 22.87
N GLU A 912 69.81 -64.25 22.20
CA GLU A 912 71.20 -64.25 22.66
C GLU A 912 71.43 -63.41 23.94
N LYS A 913 70.58 -62.41 24.22
CA LYS A 913 70.68 -61.56 25.41
C LYS A 913 70.13 -62.19 26.69
N GLY A 914 69.40 -63.30 26.60
CA GLY A 914 69.04 -64.12 27.77
C GLY A 914 68.00 -63.52 28.72
N GLU A 915 66.94 -62.91 28.20
CA GLU A 915 65.70 -62.66 28.97
C GLU A 915 64.55 -63.46 28.36
N ASN A 916 64.37 -64.68 28.90
CA ASN A 916 63.29 -65.70 28.73
C ASN A 916 62.72 -66.00 27.35
#